data_AF-A0A559M874-F1
#
_entry.id   AF-A0A559M874-F1
#
_cell.length_a   1.000
_cell.length_b   1.000
_cell.length_c   1.000
_cell.angle_alpha   90.00
_cell.angle_beta   90.00
_cell.angle_gamma   90.00
#
_symmetry.space_group_name_H-M   'P 1'
#
loop_
_entity.id
_entity.type
_entity.pdbx_description
1 polymer ?
#
loop_
_entity_poly.entity_id
_entity_poly.type
_entity_poly.pdbx_seq_one_letter_code
_entity_poly.pdbx_strand_id
1 'polypeptide(L)'
;MPLDLGRRIKAGWQSLGINTKMVCVMFKGSVPVAISLGIYQSTAVSEVYTSLGFLVSIIAVVTVNILPRAKLIQMTFTICLFAAIAIPVTMLATWSGLQARFHTDPHGLNKYNSSQSAITGVWLFVNILISNSLQARYPELLIPTILYNIFIIVQFTSCSRFNTWKQCWDLIYLTIRCYYTGVAISFVSGILVYPVTCRSEIFEVQEKYIEALRDMLDGVSTYLGGLLATPATTPTDTENSIEGEKGHLECDGPALRAKMVLVKSLYIKMHHELAMAKREIAWGKLRAKDITAISDHCRRILMPLGGMANVPDILGRIAEDGGWVRQEVVSESNDNDQNPELKRSYGQEEYEIIWQNCVAALVESATVTLDAIKDGLEHAALQLEIIPRPGTKYYFWLPGVKRTDKTDLEAEGEVIKPGNPQFSKLLRDNLAEFSTRRVEALTAWADCKGLSAAQVEKLESMGDFDINEDPVDGHVRFLKDRRQLYLILYVQYMIYTTGVAVLELCKFSDAIVAEGILSRNRLIVPSLRRLRKWFVSMWDTREAALADDDRPNSRKEAKLLYAVSKRNTRNIDHLPPRNAYERFGIHIRRFQEFLKGPEFSFGFRSACATMSCAIIAYLHQTQEIFTHYRLIWSVIIAAIGANMSAGQSGVSYVLRILGSFAALIICYAVWYIPDGKVPGVIVIMWFASFLQMYFIIRWPQYIIGWLVVLITEVLSIGYELQVSKIGMVAAESTGQHVFPPYSVAAMRVACVLWGTCVSIFFTYFPYPITARGILRRDMATIMQLLANYHAVVHSTIKTRLRGAEGDASDKQSRGRVLSHMRKAMFNKIMLYNSSVSHNVYLQKYEPTLGGRFPVAEFKDISTQLT
;
A
#
# COMPACT_ATOMS: atom_id res chain seq x y z
N MET A 1 12.13 -40.40 -22.57
CA MET A 1 12.73 -39.15 -22.05
C MET A 1 12.03 -37.81 -22.48
N PRO A 2 10.68 -37.66 -22.52
CA PRO A 2 10.04 -36.32 -22.61
C PRO A 2 9.34 -35.83 -21.34
N LEU A 3 9.15 -36.68 -20.33
CA LEU A 3 8.38 -36.37 -19.10
C LEU A 3 9.09 -35.40 -18.15
N ASP A 4 10.41 -35.22 -18.30
CA ASP A 4 11.24 -34.45 -17.38
C ASP A 4 11.30 -32.95 -17.74
N LEU A 5 11.21 -32.62 -19.03
CA LEU A 5 11.11 -31.24 -19.50
C LEU A 5 9.79 -30.60 -19.06
N GLY A 6 8.68 -31.35 -19.15
CA GLY A 6 7.36 -30.87 -18.70
C GLY A 6 7.31 -30.61 -17.20
N ARG A 7 7.94 -31.46 -16.37
CA ARG A 7 8.04 -31.23 -14.91
C ARG A 7 8.96 -30.06 -14.58
N ARG A 8 10.09 -29.90 -15.27
CA ARG A 8 10.99 -28.75 -15.08
C ARG A 8 10.37 -27.43 -15.54
N ILE A 9 9.65 -27.42 -16.67
CA ILE A 9 8.87 -26.26 -17.11
C ILE A 9 7.76 -25.96 -16.11
N LYS A 10 7.05 -26.97 -15.61
CA LYS A 10 5.98 -26.78 -14.61
C LYS A 10 6.53 -26.29 -13.26
N ALA A 11 7.67 -26.81 -12.80
CA ALA A 11 8.38 -26.34 -11.61
C ALA A 11 8.93 -24.92 -11.80
N GLY A 12 9.50 -24.61 -12.96
CA GLY A 12 9.92 -23.27 -13.33
C GLY A 12 8.73 -22.30 -13.38
N TRP A 13 7.61 -22.71 -13.95
CA TRP A 13 6.37 -21.94 -14.01
C TRP A 13 5.77 -21.67 -12.63
N GLN A 14 5.81 -22.67 -11.75
CA GLN A 14 5.42 -22.52 -10.34
C GLN A 14 6.37 -21.60 -9.58
N SER A 15 7.69 -21.67 -9.82
CA SER A 15 8.68 -20.76 -9.21
C SER A 15 8.54 -19.31 -9.69
N LEU A 16 8.10 -19.10 -10.94
CA LEU A 16 7.84 -17.79 -11.50
C LEU A 16 6.54 -17.18 -10.96
N GLY A 17 5.67 -17.99 -10.35
CA GLY A 17 4.38 -17.55 -9.79
C GLY A 17 3.40 -17.07 -10.87
N ILE A 18 3.51 -17.62 -12.09
CA ILE A 18 2.68 -17.19 -13.22
C ILE A 18 1.28 -17.80 -13.10
N ASN A 19 0.37 -17.02 -12.53
CA ASN A 19 -1.04 -17.37 -12.45
C ASN A 19 -1.79 -17.00 -13.74
N THR A 20 -2.84 -17.75 -14.06
CA THR A 20 -3.71 -17.50 -15.22
C THR A 20 -4.26 -16.07 -15.24
N LYS A 21 -4.65 -15.56 -14.06
CA LYS A 21 -5.08 -14.16 -13.88
C LYS A 21 -3.99 -13.17 -14.29
N MET A 22 -2.73 -13.44 -13.96
CA MET A 22 -1.61 -12.57 -14.32
C MET A 22 -1.39 -12.53 -15.83
N VAL A 23 -1.48 -13.68 -16.52
CA VAL A 23 -1.38 -13.75 -17.98
C VAL A 23 -2.49 -12.93 -18.66
N CYS A 24 -3.74 -13.02 -18.18
CA CYS A 24 -4.83 -12.19 -18.71
C CYS A 24 -4.59 -10.69 -18.50
N VAL A 25 -4.01 -10.30 -17.36
CA VAL A 25 -3.67 -8.90 -17.07
C VAL A 25 -2.47 -8.44 -17.91
N MET A 26 -1.48 -9.29 -18.17
CA MET A 26 -0.38 -9.00 -19.11
C MET A 26 -0.92 -8.77 -20.52
N PHE A 27 -1.84 -9.62 -20.97
CA PHE A 27 -2.50 -9.46 -22.25
C PHE A 27 -3.23 -8.13 -22.31
N LYS A 28 -4.07 -7.82 -21.32
CA LYS A 28 -4.75 -6.52 -21.18
C LYS A 28 -3.76 -5.34 -21.29
N GLY A 29 -2.64 -5.41 -20.56
CA GLY A 29 -1.59 -4.39 -20.57
C GLY A 29 -0.96 -4.11 -21.93
N SER A 30 -0.76 -5.16 -22.73
CA SER A 30 -0.05 -5.10 -24.02
C SER A 30 -0.90 -4.62 -25.20
N VAL A 31 -2.22 -4.75 -25.12
CA VAL A 31 -3.16 -4.45 -26.22
C VAL A 31 -3.07 -3.00 -26.75
N PRO A 32 -2.98 -1.94 -25.91
CA PRO A 32 -2.87 -0.56 -26.38
C PRO A 32 -1.69 -0.33 -27.32
N VAL A 33 -0.55 -1.01 -27.10
CA VAL A 33 0.65 -0.88 -27.95
C VAL A 33 0.35 -1.36 -29.37
N ALA A 34 -0.23 -2.56 -29.48
CA ALA A 34 -0.58 -3.14 -30.77
C ALA A 34 -1.62 -2.30 -31.51
N ILE A 35 -2.68 -1.87 -30.81
CA ILE A 35 -3.76 -1.07 -31.40
C ILE A 35 -3.25 0.29 -31.88
N SER A 36 -2.49 1.00 -31.04
CA SER A 36 -2.00 2.35 -31.39
C SER A 36 -1.03 2.34 -32.56
N LEU A 37 -0.06 1.41 -32.58
CA LEU A 37 0.88 1.26 -33.71
C LEU A 37 0.19 0.74 -34.97
N GLY A 38 -0.78 -0.17 -34.84
CA GLY A 38 -1.53 -0.72 -35.97
C GLY A 38 -2.47 0.29 -36.62
N ILE A 39 -3.26 1.04 -35.84
CA ILE A 39 -4.18 2.06 -36.36
C ILE A 39 -3.41 3.14 -37.13
N TYR A 40 -2.18 3.48 -36.70
CA TYR A 40 -1.34 4.46 -37.37
C TYR A 40 -0.96 4.07 -38.81
N GLN A 41 -0.95 2.78 -39.16
CA GLN A 41 -0.62 2.32 -40.51
C GLN A 41 -1.73 2.57 -41.54
N SER A 42 -2.92 2.98 -41.11
CA SER A 42 -4.00 3.44 -42.00
C SER A 42 -3.72 4.83 -42.56
N THR A 43 -3.97 5.04 -43.86
CA THR A 43 -3.74 6.34 -44.52
C THR A 43 -4.57 7.47 -43.92
N ALA A 44 -5.86 7.20 -43.66
CA ALA A 44 -6.77 8.16 -43.03
C ALA A 44 -6.29 8.62 -41.65
N VAL A 45 -5.56 7.76 -40.94
CA VAL A 45 -5.01 8.05 -39.60
C VAL A 45 -3.67 8.78 -39.71
N SER A 46 -2.78 8.33 -40.60
CA SER A 46 -1.48 8.96 -40.81
C SER A 46 -1.61 10.40 -41.33
N GLU A 47 -2.60 10.68 -42.18
CA GLU A 47 -2.90 12.04 -42.66
C GLU A 47 -3.37 12.97 -41.53
N VAL A 48 -4.07 12.42 -40.55
CA VAL A 48 -4.58 13.18 -39.40
C VAL A 48 -3.46 13.52 -38.40
N TYR A 49 -2.63 12.54 -38.03
CA TYR A 49 -1.64 12.71 -36.96
C TYR A 49 -0.25 13.11 -37.46
N THR A 50 -0.02 12.96 -38.78
CA THR A 50 1.23 13.34 -39.46
C THR A 50 2.47 12.96 -38.64
N SER A 51 3.35 13.92 -38.33
CA SER A 51 4.64 13.69 -37.69
C SER A 51 4.58 13.45 -36.17
N LEU A 52 3.39 13.51 -35.56
CA LEU A 52 3.15 13.27 -34.13
C LEU A 52 2.38 11.96 -33.85
N GLY A 53 2.32 11.07 -34.83
CA GLY A 53 1.67 9.76 -34.73
C GLY A 53 2.14 8.89 -33.57
N PHE A 54 3.46 8.77 -33.39
CA PHE A 54 4.05 7.97 -32.31
C PHE A 54 3.61 8.46 -30.91
N LEU A 55 3.19 9.74 -30.76
CA LEU A 55 2.75 10.30 -29.49
C LEU A 55 1.46 9.63 -28.99
N VAL A 56 0.59 9.19 -29.91
CA VAL A 56 -0.63 8.43 -29.59
C VAL A 56 -0.27 7.14 -28.84
N SER A 57 0.73 6.41 -29.34
CA SER A 57 1.18 5.15 -28.76
C SER A 57 1.80 5.33 -27.37
N ILE A 58 2.57 6.39 -27.17
CA ILE A 58 3.18 6.71 -25.87
C ILE A 58 2.10 6.98 -24.83
N ILE A 59 1.11 7.82 -25.16
CA ILE A 59 0.04 8.18 -24.24
C ILE A 59 -0.85 6.98 -23.93
N ALA A 60 -1.07 6.09 -24.90
CA ALA A 60 -1.80 4.85 -24.71
C ALA A 60 -1.11 3.90 -23.71
N VAL A 61 0.22 3.92 -23.62
CA VAL A 61 1.00 3.10 -22.67
C VAL A 61 1.09 3.74 -21.28
N VAL A 62 1.42 5.04 -21.23
CA VAL A 62 1.63 5.78 -19.98
C VAL A 62 0.36 5.81 -19.11
N THR A 63 -0.82 5.68 -19.72
CA THR A 63 -2.11 5.63 -19.04
C THR A 63 -2.38 4.32 -18.28
N VAL A 64 -1.45 3.34 -18.31
CA VAL A 64 -1.46 2.08 -17.53
C VAL A 64 -2.85 1.44 -17.41
N ASN A 65 -3.33 0.85 -18.50
CA ASN A 65 -4.66 0.23 -18.60
C ASN A 65 -4.82 -1.06 -17.76
N ILE A 66 -3.77 -1.54 -17.09
CA ILE A 66 -3.79 -2.70 -16.19
C ILE A 66 -4.74 -2.48 -15.02
N LEU A 67 -4.95 -1.22 -14.60
CA LEU A 67 -5.72 -0.89 -13.41
C LEU A 67 -7.17 -1.44 -13.45
N PRO A 68 -7.74 -1.78 -12.29
CA PRO A 68 -9.16 -2.10 -12.13
C PRO A 68 -10.06 -0.96 -12.61
N ARG A 69 -11.28 -1.31 -13.03
CA ARG A 69 -12.24 -0.40 -13.68
C ARG A 69 -12.42 0.95 -12.97
N ALA A 70 -12.72 0.96 -11.67
CA ALA A 70 -12.96 2.23 -10.97
C ALA A 70 -11.69 3.10 -10.86
N LYS A 71 -10.53 2.48 -10.61
CA LYS A 71 -9.23 3.16 -10.59
C LYS A 71 -8.88 3.71 -11.97
N LEU A 72 -9.13 2.93 -13.03
CA LEU A 72 -8.93 3.35 -14.42
C LEU A 72 -9.82 4.55 -14.77
N ILE A 73 -11.12 4.51 -14.46
CA ILE A 73 -12.05 5.63 -14.71
C ILE A 73 -11.60 6.88 -13.97
N GLN A 74 -11.26 6.76 -12.68
CA GLN A 74 -10.76 7.89 -11.89
C GLN A 74 -9.49 8.47 -12.51
N MET A 75 -8.52 7.62 -12.86
CA MET A 75 -7.25 8.06 -13.44
C MET A 75 -7.46 8.73 -14.80
N THR A 76 -8.25 8.15 -15.70
CA THR A 76 -8.61 8.74 -16.99
C THR A 76 -9.29 10.10 -16.81
N PHE A 77 -10.24 10.22 -15.87
CA PHE A 77 -10.90 11.49 -15.58
C PHE A 77 -9.89 12.56 -15.11
N THR A 78 -8.98 12.21 -14.19
CA THR A 78 -7.93 13.12 -13.73
C THR A 78 -6.96 13.52 -14.85
N ILE A 79 -6.57 12.59 -15.72
CA ILE A 79 -5.72 12.87 -16.89
C ILE A 79 -6.41 13.84 -17.85
N CYS A 80 -7.70 13.63 -18.13
CA CYS A 80 -8.48 14.53 -18.98
C CYS A 80 -8.63 15.92 -18.36
N LEU A 81 -8.78 16.03 -17.03
CA LEU A 81 -8.84 17.30 -16.32
C LEU A 81 -7.51 18.06 -16.40
N PHE A 82 -6.39 17.37 -16.18
CA PHE A 82 -5.05 17.97 -16.32
C PHE A 82 -4.77 18.42 -17.75
N ALA A 83 -5.15 17.63 -18.75
CA ALA A 83 -5.07 18.02 -20.15
C ALA A 83 -5.94 19.26 -20.44
N ALA A 84 -7.17 19.31 -19.92
CA ALA A 84 -8.06 20.46 -20.09
C ALA A 84 -7.50 21.75 -19.45
N ILE A 85 -6.73 21.64 -18.36
CA ILE A 85 -6.00 22.77 -17.75
C ILE A 85 -4.76 23.14 -18.59
N ALA A 86 -4.07 22.17 -19.19
CA ALA A 86 -2.88 22.41 -20.00
C ALA A 86 -3.17 23.23 -21.27
N ILE A 87 -4.33 23.04 -21.90
CA ILE A 87 -4.72 23.74 -23.14
C ILE A 87 -4.72 25.27 -22.98
N PRO A 88 -5.49 25.89 -22.08
CA PRO A 88 -5.50 27.35 -21.93
C PRO A 88 -4.15 27.90 -21.47
N VAL A 89 -3.42 27.16 -20.62
CA VAL A 89 -2.09 27.56 -20.16
C VAL A 89 -1.10 27.61 -21.33
N THR A 90 -1.12 26.60 -22.20
CA THR A 90 -0.25 26.56 -23.39
C THR A 90 -0.66 27.60 -24.44
N MET A 91 -1.95 27.86 -24.61
CA MET A 91 -2.42 28.96 -25.46
C MET A 91 -1.95 30.33 -24.98
N LEU A 92 -2.06 30.60 -23.67
CA LEU A 92 -1.60 31.87 -23.08
C LEU A 92 -0.08 32.03 -23.21
N ALA A 93 0.66 30.97 -22.93
CA ALA A 93 2.11 30.97 -23.00
C ALA A 93 2.61 31.17 -24.44
N THR A 94 2.07 30.42 -25.41
CA THR A 94 2.43 30.57 -26.83
C THR A 94 2.03 31.94 -27.38
N TRP A 95 0.87 32.47 -26.99
CA TRP A 95 0.45 33.83 -27.35
C TRP A 95 1.41 34.88 -26.80
N SER A 96 1.77 34.81 -25.51
CA SER A 96 2.69 35.77 -24.89
C SER A 96 4.09 35.74 -25.51
N GLY A 97 4.58 34.55 -25.89
CA GLY A 97 5.84 34.40 -26.61
C GLY A 97 5.82 35.03 -28.00
N LEU A 98 4.71 34.85 -28.74
CA LEU A 98 4.52 35.48 -30.06
C LEU A 98 4.37 37.00 -29.95
N GLN A 99 3.65 37.50 -28.95
CA GLN A 99 3.56 38.94 -28.72
C GLN A 99 4.93 39.56 -28.50
N ALA A 100 5.79 38.94 -27.69
CA ALA A 100 7.14 39.44 -27.51
C ALA A 100 7.97 39.41 -28.80
N ARG A 101 7.74 38.43 -29.68
CA ARG A 101 8.34 38.41 -31.02
C ARG A 101 7.89 39.64 -31.83
N PHE A 102 6.58 39.90 -31.92
CA PHE A 102 6.05 41.02 -32.70
C PHE A 102 6.55 42.38 -32.21
N HIS A 103 6.81 42.53 -30.91
CA HIS A 103 7.37 43.77 -30.36
C HIS A 103 8.88 43.92 -30.63
N THR A 104 9.62 42.83 -30.79
CA THR A 104 11.10 42.85 -30.88
C THR A 104 11.64 42.64 -32.30
N ASP A 105 10.87 42.01 -33.17
CA ASP A 105 11.15 41.85 -34.60
C ASP A 105 9.85 42.11 -35.40
N PRO A 106 9.40 43.37 -35.52
CA PRO A 106 8.16 43.71 -36.21
C PRO A 106 8.21 43.44 -37.72
N HIS A 107 9.42 43.41 -38.30
CA HIS A 107 9.62 43.09 -39.73
C HIS A 107 9.81 41.59 -39.99
N GLY A 108 9.95 40.77 -38.94
CA GLY A 108 10.10 39.32 -39.05
C GLY A 108 11.36 38.88 -39.79
N LEU A 109 12.42 39.70 -39.76
CA LEU A 109 13.64 39.50 -40.54
C LEU A 109 14.51 38.36 -39.98
N ASN A 110 14.42 38.08 -38.68
CA ASN A 110 15.28 37.11 -38.01
C ASN A 110 14.58 35.77 -37.81
N LYS A 111 15.21 34.68 -38.27
CA LYS A 111 14.74 33.30 -38.02
C LYS A 111 14.66 32.99 -36.51
N TYR A 112 15.56 33.56 -35.71
CA TYR A 112 15.63 33.40 -34.26
C TYR A 112 15.20 34.67 -33.53
N ASN A 113 14.48 34.52 -32.41
CA ASN A 113 14.10 35.61 -31.52
C ASN A 113 14.42 35.26 -30.05
N SER A 114 15.22 36.10 -29.40
CA SER A 114 15.68 35.90 -28.01
C SER A 114 14.54 36.11 -27.00
N SER A 115 13.70 37.12 -27.19
CA SER A 115 12.61 37.47 -26.28
C SER A 115 11.51 36.42 -26.25
N GLN A 116 11.16 35.89 -27.42
CA GLN A 116 10.23 34.75 -27.55
C GLN A 116 10.77 33.51 -26.82
N SER A 117 12.06 33.21 -27.00
CA SER A 117 12.73 32.06 -26.37
C SER A 117 12.80 32.24 -24.84
N ALA A 118 13.06 33.45 -24.35
CA ALA A 118 13.09 33.75 -22.93
C ALA A 118 11.72 33.56 -22.26
N ILE A 119 10.65 34.12 -22.85
CA ILE A 119 9.29 34.00 -22.29
C ILE A 119 8.82 32.54 -22.28
N THR A 120 9.06 31.81 -23.36
CA THR A 120 8.69 30.38 -23.42
C THR A 120 9.49 29.54 -22.43
N GLY A 121 10.77 29.85 -22.21
CA GLY A 121 11.59 29.23 -21.16
C GLY A 121 11.09 29.52 -19.74
N VAL A 122 10.69 30.76 -19.44
CA VAL A 122 10.09 31.12 -18.14
C VAL A 122 8.79 30.36 -17.90
N TRP A 123 7.91 30.27 -18.91
CA TRP A 123 6.68 29.49 -18.82
C TRP A 123 6.96 28.01 -18.58
N LEU A 124 7.94 27.43 -19.27
CA LEU A 124 8.36 26.04 -19.04
C LEU A 124 8.81 25.83 -17.60
N PHE A 125 9.70 26.69 -17.09
CA PHE A 125 10.22 26.59 -15.73
C PHE A 125 9.10 26.66 -14.67
N VAL A 126 8.21 27.65 -14.77
CA VAL A 126 7.11 27.86 -13.81
C VAL A 126 6.12 26.69 -13.83
N ASN A 127 5.76 26.17 -15.01
CA ASN A 127 4.81 25.06 -15.11
C ASN A 127 5.38 23.75 -14.57
N ILE A 128 6.65 23.45 -14.85
CA ILE A 128 7.32 22.26 -14.29
C ILE A 128 7.46 22.39 -12.77
N LEU A 129 7.81 23.58 -12.27
CA LEU A 129 7.87 23.87 -10.84
C LEU A 129 6.52 23.57 -10.15
N ILE A 130 5.42 24.10 -10.68
CA ILE A 130 4.09 23.95 -10.07
C ILE A 130 3.59 22.51 -10.16
N SER A 131 3.69 21.88 -11.33
CA SER A 131 3.20 20.53 -11.57
C SER A 131 3.94 19.48 -10.73
N ASN A 132 5.27 19.56 -10.65
CA ASN A 132 6.06 18.63 -9.84
C ASN A 132 5.96 18.92 -8.34
N SER A 133 5.73 20.17 -7.93
CA SER A 133 5.35 20.47 -6.54
C SER A 133 4.00 19.86 -6.17
N LEU A 134 3.04 19.87 -7.10
CA LEU A 134 1.73 19.24 -6.90
C LEU A 134 1.85 17.71 -6.81
N GLN A 135 2.70 17.10 -7.64
CA GLN A 135 3.02 15.67 -7.57
C GLN A 135 3.68 15.28 -6.24
N ALA A 136 4.66 16.06 -5.75
CA ALA A 136 5.28 15.78 -4.46
C ALA A 136 4.29 15.84 -3.31
N ARG A 137 3.32 16.75 -3.40
CA ARG A 137 2.25 16.88 -2.42
C ARG A 137 1.24 15.74 -2.50
N TYR A 138 0.93 15.27 -3.70
CA TYR A 138 -0.04 14.22 -3.96
C TYR A 138 0.58 13.12 -4.83
N PRO A 139 1.17 12.08 -4.22
CA PRO A 139 1.77 10.97 -4.96
C PRO A 139 0.80 10.26 -5.91
N GLU A 140 -0.51 10.27 -5.62
CA GLU A 140 -1.55 9.71 -6.50
C GLU A 140 -1.64 10.41 -7.88
N LEU A 141 -1.18 11.67 -7.97
CA LEU A 141 -1.23 12.47 -9.21
C LEU A 141 0.00 12.27 -10.11
N LEU A 142 0.89 11.32 -9.79
CA LEU A 142 2.12 11.08 -10.52
C LEU A 142 1.90 10.86 -12.04
N ILE A 143 1.02 9.93 -12.43
CA ILE A 143 0.77 9.63 -13.85
C ILE A 143 0.12 10.83 -14.59
N PRO A 144 -0.93 11.49 -14.05
CA PRO A 144 -1.46 12.72 -14.62
C PRO A 144 -0.42 13.83 -14.81
N THR A 145 0.45 14.06 -13.82
CA THR A 145 1.51 15.07 -13.90
C THR A 145 2.54 14.72 -14.97
N ILE A 146 2.92 13.45 -15.12
CA ILE A 146 3.83 13.01 -16.19
C ILE A 146 3.29 13.39 -17.57
N LEU A 147 2.02 13.06 -17.83
CA LEU A 147 1.43 13.35 -19.14
C LEU A 147 1.21 14.85 -19.35
N TYR A 148 0.86 15.60 -18.29
CA TYR A 148 0.83 17.06 -18.32
C TYR A 148 2.19 17.66 -18.69
N ASN A 149 3.28 17.16 -18.07
CA ASN A 149 4.64 17.58 -18.36
C ASN A 149 5.04 17.29 -19.80
N ILE A 150 4.72 16.10 -20.32
CA ILE A 150 4.94 15.76 -21.74
C ILE A 150 4.22 16.76 -22.65
N PHE A 151 2.95 17.06 -22.35
CA PHE A 151 2.14 17.99 -23.14
C PHE A 151 2.78 19.39 -23.20
N ILE A 152 3.13 19.98 -22.05
CA ILE A 152 3.70 21.34 -22.00
C ILE A 152 5.12 21.40 -22.59
N ILE A 153 5.95 20.37 -22.40
CA ILE A 153 7.33 20.34 -22.93
C ILE A 153 7.31 20.33 -24.46
N VAL A 154 6.41 19.53 -25.07
CA VAL A 154 6.20 19.51 -26.53
C VAL A 154 5.85 20.89 -27.07
N GLN A 155 4.96 21.61 -26.40
CA GLN A 155 4.57 22.96 -26.85
C GLN A 155 5.68 24.00 -26.63
N PHE A 156 6.23 24.10 -25.43
CA PHE A 156 7.11 25.22 -25.05
C PHE A 156 8.52 25.13 -25.64
N THR A 157 8.98 23.93 -26.03
CA THR A 157 10.25 23.78 -26.74
C THR A 157 10.10 24.00 -28.25
N SER A 158 8.90 23.77 -28.81
CA SER A 158 8.61 24.00 -30.23
C SER A 158 8.22 25.45 -30.53
N CYS A 159 7.56 26.13 -29.58
CA CYS A 159 7.04 27.49 -29.74
C CYS A 159 8.13 28.54 -30.01
N SER A 160 9.37 28.32 -29.60
CA SER A 160 10.48 29.28 -29.84
C SER A 160 10.83 29.45 -31.32
N ARG A 161 10.33 28.56 -32.20
CA ARG A 161 10.58 28.56 -33.65
C ARG A 161 9.43 29.10 -34.48
N PHE A 162 8.24 29.21 -33.90
CA PHE A 162 7.05 29.58 -34.65
C PHE A 162 6.94 31.08 -34.81
N ASN A 163 6.61 31.51 -36.03
CA ASN A 163 6.52 32.93 -36.38
C ASN A 163 5.07 33.41 -36.42
N THR A 164 4.11 32.48 -36.52
CA THR A 164 2.69 32.79 -36.71
C THR A 164 1.83 32.08 -35.67
N TRP A 165 0.70 32.71 -35.33
CA TRP A 165 -0.31 32.09 -34.46
C TRP A 165 -0.86 30.79 -35.02
N LYS A 166 -1.01 30.69 -36.35
CA LYS A 166 -1.52 29.51 -37.04
C LYS A 166 -0.65 28.26 -36.75
N GLN A 167 0.68 28.39 -36.82
CA GLN A 167 1.60 27.29 -36.50
C GLN A 167 1.49 26.83 -35.04
N CYS A 168 1.35 27.78 -34.10
CA CYS A 168 1.13 27.46 -32.69
C CYS A 168 -0.20 26.73 -32.47
N TRP A 169 -1.28 27.23 -33.07
CA TRP A 169 -2.61 26.63 -32.97
C TRP A 169 -2.64 25.22 -33.58
N ASP A 170 -2.05 25.04 -34.76
CA ASP A 170 -2.00 23.75 -35.45
C ASP A 170 -1.25 22.70 -34.61
N LEU A 171 -0.13 23.08 -33.97
CA LEU A 171 0.60 22.18 -33.07
C LEU A 171 -0.22 21.82 -31.82
N ILE A 172 -0.85 22.81 -31.18
CA ILE A 172 -1.69 22.59 -29.98
C ILE A 172 -2.85 21.67 -30.34
N TYR A 173 -3.56 21.96 -31.42
CA TYR A 173 -4.70 21.19 -31.90
C TYR A 173 -4.31 19.74 -32.24
N LEU A 174 -3.22 19.55 -32.97
CA LEU A 174 -2.69 18.23 -33.32
C LEU A 174 -2.31 17.43 -32.06
N THR A 175 -1.63 18.07 -31.11
CA THR A 175 -1.20 17.44 -29.86
C THR A 175 -2.40 17.02 -29.00
N ILE A 176 -3.44 17.86 -28.92
CA ILE A 176 -4.70 17.54 -28.22
C ILE A 176 -5.36 16.30 -28.84
N ARG A 177 -5.44 16.22 -30.17
CA ARG A 177 -5.99 15.05 -30.86
C ARG A 177 -5.17 13.80 -30.56
N CYS A 178 -3.85 13.86 -30.62
CA CYS A 178 -2.99 12.71 -30.26
C CYS A 178 -3.23 12.27 -28.81
N TYR A 179 -3.41 13.23 -27.91
CA TYR A 179 -3.55 12.97 -26.49
C TYR A 179 -4.87 12.29 -26.13
N TYR A 180 -6.00 12.86 -26.56
CA TYR A 180 -7.30 12.24 -26.29
C TYR A 180 -7.47 10.89 -26.99
N THR A 181 -6.86 10.69 -28.16
CA THR A 181 -6.93 9.40 -28.86
C THR A 181 -6.08 8.33 -28.19
N GLY A 182 -4.87 8.65 -27.73
CA GLY A 182 -4.08 7.74 -26.90
C GLY A 182 -4.79 7.35 -25.61
N VAL A 183 -5.37 8.33 -24.91
CA VAL A 183 -6.19 8.09 -23.70
C VAL A 183 -7.41 7.23 -24.02
N ALA A 184 -8.10 7.48 -25.14
CA ALA A 184 -9.27 6.71 -25.55
C ALA A 184 -8.91 5.24 -25.86
N ILE A 185 -7.83 4.99 -26.59
CA ILE A 185 -7.36 3.62 -26.91
C ILE A 185 -7.10 2.84 -25.62
N SER A 186 -6.39 3.46 -24.67
CA SER A 186 -6.09 2.84 -23.38
C SER A 186 -7.33 2.60 -22.53
N PHE A 187 -8.24 3.58 -22.47
CA PHE A 187 -9.49 3.47 -21.71
C PHE A 187 -10.41 2.38 -22.27
N VAL A 188 -10.63 2.38 -23.59
CA VAL A 188 -11.51 1.42 -24.26
C VAL A 188 -10.94 0.00 -24.15
N SER A 189 -9.64 -0.17 -24.42
CA SER A 189 -8.99 -1.49 -24.26
C SER A 189 -9.03 -1.97 -22.82
N GLY A 190 -8.80 -1.09 -21.83
CA GLY A 190 -8.83 -1.44 -20.41
C GLY A 190 -10.23 -1.79 -19.86
N ILE A 191 -11.30 -1.32 -20.51
CA ILE A 191 -12.69 -1.64 -20.13
C ILE A 191 -13.22 -2.88 -20.83
N LEU A 192 -12.86 -3.09 -22.10
CA LEU A 192 -13.34 -4.20 -22.91
C LEU A 192 -12.53 -5.48 -22.69
N VAL A 193 -11.20 -5.39 -22.59
CA VAL A 193 -10.30 -6.54 -22.46
C VAL A 193 -10.10 -6.86 -20.98
N TYR A 194 -10.55 -8.05 -20.56
CA TYR A 194 -10.47 -8.55 -19.19
C TYR A 194 -10.84 -7.51 -18.10
N PRO A 195 -12.13 -7.15 -18.02
CA PRO A 195 -12.59 -6.17 -17.06
C PRO A 195 -12.56 -6.66 -15.61
N VAL A 196 -11.53 -6.28 -14.86
CA VAL A 196 -11.46 -6.51 -13.40
C VAL A 196 -12.14 -5.37 -12.65
N THR A 197 -13.05 -5.69 -11.73
CA THR A 197 -13.69 -4.72 -10.84
C THR A 197 -12.90 -4.60 -9.53
N CYS A 198 -12.88 -3.41 -8.91
CA CYS A 198 -12.26 -3.23 -7.59
C CYS A 198 -12.92 -4.11 -6.52
N ARG A 199 -14.22 -4.38 -6.65
CA ARG A 199 -14.92 -5.32 -5.75
C ARG A 199 -14.41 -6.75 -5.85
N SER A 200 -14.07 -7.23 -7.05
CA SER A 200 -13.50 -8.57 -7.21
C SER A 200 -12.14 -8.70 -6.53
N GLU A 201 -11.32 -7.64 -6.53
CA GLU A 201 -10.04 -7.62 -5.81
C GLU A 201 -10.23 -7.63 -4.29
N ILE A 202 -11.21 -6.88 -3.77
CA ILE A 202 -11.52 -6.94 -2.34
C ILE A 202 -11.96 -8.32 -1.92
N PHE A 203 -12.83 -8.99 -2.68
CA PHE A 203 -13.28 -10.33 -2.32
C PHE A 203 -12.13 -11.33 -2.28
N GLU A 204 -11.19 -11.25 -3.23
CA GLU A 204 -9.97 -12.08 -3.20
C GLU A 204 -9.07 -11.75 -2.00
N VAL A 205 -8.95 -10.47 -1.62
CA VAL A 205 -8.18 -10.09 -0.42
C VAL A 205 -8.88 -10.55 0.85
N GLN A 206 -10.21 -10.49 0.90
CA GLN A 206 -11.02 -10.97 2.03
C GLN A 206 -10.92 -12.49 2.19
N GLU A 207 -10.95 -13.24 1.09
CA GLU A 207 -10.73 -14.68 1.05
C GLU A 207 -9.37 -15.04 1.67
N LYS A 208 -8.28 -14.47 1.12
CA LYS A 208 -6.93 -14.67 1.65
C LYS A 208 -6.76 -14.23 3.09
N TYR A 209 -7.48 -13.18 3.50
CA TYR A 209 -7.46 -12.71 4.88
C TYR A 209 -8.11 -13.72 5.83
N ILE A 210 -9.24 -14.31 5.45
CA ILE A 210 -9.91 -15.34 6.23
C ILE A 210 -9.06 -16.62 6.31
N GLU A 211 -8.44 -17.03 5.21
CA GLU A 211 -7.47 -18.14 5.19
C GLU A 211 -6.30 -17.86 6.15
N ALA A 212 -5.69 -16.68 6.06
CA ALA A 212 -4.61 -16.28 6.95
C ALA A 212 -5.02 -16.23 8.43
N LEU A 213 -6.28 -15.87 8.72
CA LEU A 213 -6.83 -15.93 10.10
C LEU A 213 -6.93 -17.37 10.60
N ARG A 214 -7.36 -18.31 9.75
CA ARG A 214 -7.41 -19.74 10.10
C ARG A 214 -6.01 -20.29 10.34
N ASP A 215 -5.07 -20.01 9.45
CA ASP A 215 -3.66 -20.42 9.61
C ASP A 215 -3.02 -19.87 10.89
N MET A 216 -3.41 -18.65 11.28
CA MET A 216 -2.99 -18.03 12.54
C MET A 216 -3.60 -18.75 13.75
N LEU A 217 -4.89 -19.08 13.72
CA LEU A 217 -5.56 -19.85 14.78
C LEU A 217 -4.97 -21.26 14.92
N ASP A 218 -4.61 -21.91 13.80
CA ASP A 218 -3.87 -23.18 13.82
C ASP A 218 -2.49 -23.03 14.43
N GLY A 219 -1.80 -21.92 14.13
CA GLY A 219 -0.54 -21.57 14.78
C GLY A 219 -0.68 -21.40 16.28
N VAL A 220 -1.74 -20.71 16.74
CA VAL A 220 -2.03 -20.54 18.18
C VAL A 220 -2.33 -21.89 18.84
N SER A 221 -3.14 -22.74 18.20
CA SER A 221 -3.47 -24.09 18.69
C SER A 221 -2.22 -24.95 18.84
N THR A 222 -1.37 -24.96 17.82
CA THR A 222 -0.09 -25.69 17.82
C THR A 222 0.86 -25.17 18.89
N TYR A 223 0.97 -23.84 19.04
CA TYR A 223 1.81 -23.21 20.05
C TYR A 223 1.34 -23.54 21.47
N LEU A 224 0.03 -23.46 21.73
CA LEU A 224 -0.57 -23.82 23.02
C LEU A 224 -0.36 -25.31 23.33
N GLY A 225 -0.49 -26.19 22.33
CA GLY A 225 -0.16 -27.61 22.45
C GLY A 225 1.33 -27.86 22.73
N GLY A 226 2.24 -27.11 22.10
CA GLY A 226 3.67 -27.19 22.35
C GLY A 226 4.07 -26.77 23.77
N LEU A 227 3.32 -25.84 24.37
CA LEU A 227 3.54 -25.37 25.73
C LEU A 227 3.31 -26.47 26.80
N LEU A 228 2.55 -27.52 26.47
CA LEU A 228 2.42 -28.71 27.30
C LEU A 228 3.68 -29.57 27.31
N ALA A 229 4.46 -29.55 26.23
CA ALA A 229 5.62 -30.40 26.03
C ALA A 229 6.94 -29.76 26.49
N THR A 230 6.95 -28.46 26.79
CA THR A 230 8.17 -27.72 27.18
C THR A 230 8.22 -27.49 28.70
N PRO A 231 9.30 -27.90 29.41
CA PRO A 231 9.54 -27.46 30.79
C PRO A 231 9.81 -25.94 30.82
N ALA A 232 9.37 -25.27 31.89
CA ALA A 232 9.31 -23.80 31.95
C ALA A 232 10.68 -23.13 32.16
N THR A 233 11.75 -23.91 32.35
CA THR A 233 13.05 -23.42 32.80
C THR A 233 14.23 -24.15 32.15
N THR A 234 14.50 -23.92 30.86
CA THR A 234 15.87 -24.07 30.36
C THR A 234 16.51 -22.69 30.26
N PRO A 235 17.37 -22.29 31.22
CA PRO A 235 18.25 -21.15 30.99
C PRO A 235 19.21 -21.54 29.85
N THR A 236 19.36 -20.65 28.88
CA THR A 236 20.35 -20.74 27.80
C THR A 236 21.75 -20.48 28.34
N ASP A 237 22.18 -21.21 29.36
CA ASP A 237 23.54 -21.15 29.90
C ASP A 237 24.16 -22.56 29.85
N THR A 238 24.72 -22.90 28.68
CA THR A 238 25.79 -23.91 28.59
C THR A 238 26.65 -23.59 27.38
N GLU A 239 27.64 -22.73 27.59
CA GLU A 239 28.71 -22.44 26.62
C GLU A 239 29.66 -23.62 26.39
N ASN A 240 29.43 -24.80 26.98
CA ASN A 240 30.27 -25.97 26.79
C ASN A 240 29.44 -27.23 26.60
N SER A 241 29.03 -27.50 25.37
CA SER A 241 28.63 -28.85 24.92
C SER A 241 28.90 -28.96 23.43
N ILE A 242 29.70 -29.96 23.10
CA ILE A 242 30.31 -30.25 21.81
C ILE A 242 29.23 -30.59 20.77
N GLU A 243 29.50 -30.20 19.53
CA GLU A 243 28.72 -30.44 18.32
C GLU A 243 28.06 -31.82 18.27
N GLY A 244 26.74 -31.85 18.51
CA GLY A 244 25.90 -33.04 18.37
C GLY A 244 24.45 -32.67 18.62
N GLU A 245 23.64 -32.66 17.57
CA GLU A 245 22.17 -32.56 17.59
C GLU A 245 21.55 -31.33 18.27
N LYS A 246 21.41 -30.24 17.48
CA LYS A 246 20.38 -29.20 17.67
C LYS A 246 18.98 -29.79 17.38
N GLY A 247 18.56 -30.77 18.17
CA GLY A 247 17.34 -31.52 18.01
C GLY A 247 16.20 -30.96 18.85
N HIS A 248 15.25 -30.29 18.17
CA HIS A 248 13.85 -30.14 18.55
C HIS A 248 13.48 -29.19 19.73
N LEU A 249 12.58 -28.23 19.42
CA LEU A 249 11.83 -27.32 20.32
C LEU A 249 12.48 -25.97 20.73
N GLU A 250 12.88 -25.15 19.75
CA GLU A 250 12.58 -23.71 19.84
C GLU A 250 11.07 -23.55 19.62
N CYS A 251 10.32 -23.22 20.66
CA CYS A 251 8.86 -23.04 20.59
C CYS A 251 8.51 -22.00 19.49
N ASP A 252 7.54 -22.33 18.62
CA ASP A 252 7.14 -21.69 17.34
C ASP A 252 6.76 -20.19 17.37
N GLY A 253 7.15 -19.43 18.40
CA GLY A 253 6.92 -17.99 18.55
C GLY A 253 7.28 -17.12 17.34
N PRO A 254 8.48 -17.26 16.70
CA PRO A 254 8.80 -16.48 15.51
C PRO A 254 7.92 -16.85 14.30
N ALA A 255 7.51 -18.11 14.16
CA ALA A 255 6.59 -18.55 13.11
C ALA A 255 5.19 -17.97 13.31
N LEU A 256 4.70 -17.94 14.56
CA LEU A 256 3.42 -17.31 14.92
C LEU A 256 3.40 -15.81 14.62
N ARG A 257 4.48 -15.09 14.96
CA ARG A 257 4.65 -13.67 14.60
C ARG A 257 4.63 -13.45 13.09
N ALA A 258 5.32 -14.30 12.32
CA ALA A 258 5.34 -14.20 10.86
C ALA A 258 3.93 -14.36 10.26
N LYS A 259 3.12 -15.30 10.76
CA LYS A 259 1.71 -15.45 10.37
C LYS A 259 0.90 -14.19 10.70
N MET A 260 1.09 -13.60 11.89
CA MET A 260 0.40 -12.35 12.26
C MET A 260 0.80 -11.15 11.38
N VAL A 261 2.07 -11.03 11.00
CA VAL A 261 2.53 -9.99 10.05
C VAL A 261 1.80 -10.14 8.71
N LEU A 262 1.62 -11.36 8.23
CA LEU A 262 0.86 -11.63 7.00
C LEU A 262 -0.61 -11.19 7.16
N VAL A 263 -1.28 -11.55 8.25
CA VAL A 263 -2.67 -11.13 8.55
C VAL A 263 -2.78 -9.60 8.58
N LYS A 264 -1.86 -8.90 9.29
CA LYS A 264 -1.82 -7.43 9.33
C LYS A 264 -1.64 -6.83 7.94
N SER A 265 -0.74 -7.38 7.12
CA SER A 265 -0.47 -6.90 5.76
C SER A 265 -1.69 -7.04 4.84
N LEU A 266 -2.44 -8.14 4.95
CA LEU A 266 -3.67 -8.36 4.20
C LEU A 266 -4.79 -7.42 4.64
N TYR A 267 -4.91 -7.14 5.95
CA TYR A 267 -5.84 -6.14 6.46
C TYR A 267 -5.55 -4.73 5.90
N ILE A 268 -4.27 -4.32 5.87
CA ILE A 268 -3.85 -3.05 5.29
C ILE A 268 -4.25 -2.97 3.82
N LYS A 269 -3.97 -4.03 3.06
CA LYS A 269 -4.34 -4.13 1.65
C LYS A 269 -5.86 -4.04 1.46
N MET A 270 -6.64 -4.76 2.27
CA MET A 270 -8.10 -4.71 2.24
C MET A 270 -8.61 -3.29 2.50
N HIS A 271 -8.04 -2.59 3.49
CA HIS A 271 -8.44 -1.23 3.84
C HIS A 271 -8.13 -0.23 2.71
N HIS A 272 -6.99 -0.38 2.03
CA HIS A 272 -6.63 0.47 0.89
C HIS A 272 -7.60 0.28 -0.28
N GLU A 273 -7.93 -0.97 -0.62
CA GLU A 273 -8.86 -1.28 -1.71
C GLU A 273 -10.30 -0.85 -1.40
N LEU A 274 -10.69 -0.85 -0.12
CA LEU A 274 -12.03 -0.49 0.36
C LEU A 274 -12.51 0.86 -0.16
N ALA A 275 -11.63 1.87 -0.16
CA ALA A 275 -11.99 3.23 -0.58
C ALA A 275 -12.48 3.27 -2.04
N MET A 276 -11.83 2.51 -2.94
CA MET A 276 -12.18 2.50 -4.36
C MET A 276 -13.35 1.58 -4.67
N ALA A 277 -13.45 0.41 -4.03
CA ALA A 277 -14.60 -0.47 -4.23
C ALA A 277 -15.95 0.13 -3.77
N LYS A 278 -15.91 1.04 -2.79
CA LYS A 278 -17.08 1.83 -2.35
C LYS A 278 -17.59 2.82 -3.40
N ARG A 279 -16.69 3.31 -4.25
CA ARG A 279 -16.94 4.33 -5.28
C ARG A 279 -17.27 3.71 -6.63
N GLU A 280 -17.03 2.41 -6.79
CA GLU A 280 -17.31 1.68 -8.02
C GLU A 280 -18.81 1.44 -8.25
N ILE A 281 -19.25 1.74 -9.48
CA ILE A 281 -20.54 1.27 -10.04
C ILE A 281 -20.35 -0.20 -10.40
N ALA A 282 -21.10 -1.09 -9.75
CA ALA A 282 -20.94 -2.52 -9.93
C ALA A 282 -22.27 -3.24 -10.03
N TRP A 283 -22.28 -4.35 -10.77
CA TRP A 283 -23.35 -5.34 -10.75
C TRP A 283 -22.98 -6.44 -9.77
N GLY A 284 -23.71 -6.56 -8.66
CA GLY A 284 -23.37 -7.53 -7.62
C GLY A 284 -24.38 -7.61 -6.49
N LYS A 285 -24.12 -8.48 -5.51
CA LYS A 285 -25.03 -8.76 -4.38
C LYS A 285 -24.81 -7.81 -3.20
N LEU A 286 -23.57 -7.74 -2.70
CA LEU A 286 -23.22 -6.98 -1.50
C LEU A 286 -23.12 -5.47 -1.77
N ARG A 287 -23.76 -4.66 -0.93
CA ARG A 287 -23.71 -3.19 -1.01
C ARG A 287 -22.42 -2.67 -0.41
N ALA A 288 -22.07 -1.43 -0.74
CA ALA A 288 -20.89 -0.77 -0.18
C ALA A 288 -20.91 -0.65 1.36
N LYS A 289 -22.10 -0.58 1.98
CA LYS A 289 -22.24 -0.61 3.44
C LYS A 289 -21.85 -1.98 4.01
N ASP A 290 -22.33 -3.03 3.36
CA ASP A 290 -22.11 -4.41 3.78
C ASP A 290 -20.61 -4.78 3.69
N ILE A 291 -19.93 -4.40 2.61
CA ILE A 291 -18.46 -4.59 2.48
C ILE A 291 -17.68 -3.84 3.57
N THR A 292 -18.15 -2.66 3.98
CA THR A 292 -17.54 -1.91 5.09
C THR A 292 -17.73 -2.61 6.42
N ALA A 293 -18.92 -3.16 6.65
CA ALA A 293 -19.21 -3.93 7.85
C ALA A 293 -18.32 -5.18 7.94
N ILE A 294 -18.12 -5.91 6.83
CA ILE A 294 -17.19 -7.04 6.77
C ILE A 294 -15.77 -6.61 7.15
N SER A 295 -15.25 -5.53 6.57
CA SER A 295 -13.93 -5.00 6.92
C SER A 295 -13.83 -4.57 8.39
N ASP A 296 -14.92 -4.06 8.97
CA ASP A 296 -14.98 -3.66 10.37
C ASP A 296 -14.99 -4.87 11.31
N HIS A 297 -15.68 -5.95 10.96
CA HIS A 297 -15.66 -7.22 11.69
C HIS A 297 -14.27 -7.89 11.59
N CYS A 298 -13.65 -7.90 10.41
CA CYS A 298 -12.26 -8.35 10.24
C CYS A 298 -11.30 -7.61 11.17
N ARG A 299 -11.43 -6.28 11.29
CA ARG A 299 -10.64 -5.49 12.25
C ARG A 299 -10.90 -5.90 13.70
N ARG A 300 -12.15 -6.19 14.08
CA ARG A 300 -12.49 -6.64 15.44
C ARG A 300 -11.83 -7.98 15.78
N ILE A 301 -11.74 -8.88 14.80
CA ILE A 301 -11.06 -10.18 14.91
C ILE A 301 -9.53 -10.00 14.99
N LEU A 302 -8.96 -9.07 14.22
CA LEU A 302 -7.51 -8.77 14.22
C LEU A 302 -6.97 -8.38 15.59
N MET A 303 -7.72 -7.59 16.36
CA MET A 303 -7.24 -7.03 17.64
C MET A 303 -6.89 -8.10 18.70
N PRO A 304 -7.78 -9.04 19.07
CA PRO A 304 -7.45 -10.07 20.05
C PRO A 304 -6.44 -11.10 19.52
N LEU A 305 -6.47 -11.43 18.22
CA LEU A 305 -5.45 -12.26 17.58
C LEU A 305 -4.05 -11.64 17.67
N GLY A 306 -3.95 -10.32 17.55
CA GLY A 306 -2.70 -9.60 17.78
C GLY A 306 -2.20 -9.68 19.22
N GLY A 307 -3.11 -9.80 20.19
CA GLY A 307 -2.75 -10.12 21.58
C GLY A 307 -2.17 -11.53 21.71
N MET A 308 -2.84 -12.53 21.10
CA MET A 308 -2.36 -13.92 21.11
C MET A 308 -0.99 -14.09 20.44
N ALA A 309 -0.72 -13.32 19.37
CA ALA A 309 0.58 -13.33 18.70
C ALA A 309 1.76 -12.90 19.59
N ASN A 310 1.49 -12.14 20.67
CA ASN A 310 2.49 -11.63 21.60
C ASN A 310 2.67 -12.51 22.85
N VAL A 311 1.88 -13.59 23.00
CA VAL A 311 2.00 -14.54 24.11
C VAL A 311 3.41 -15.14 24.22
N PRO A 312 4.10 -15.53 23.12
CA PRO A 312 5.47 -16.03 23.18
C PRO A 312 6.45 -15.02 23.80
N ASP A 313 6.27 -13.72 23.52
CA ASP A 313 7.13 -12.66 24.05
C ASP A 313 6.91 -12.45 25.54
N ILE A 314 5.64 -12.52 25.97
CA ILE A 314 5.29 -12.41 27.38
C ILE A 314 5.92 -13.56 28.15
N LEU A 315 5.84 -14.78 27.61
CA LEU A 315 6.47 -15.97 28.19
C LEU A 315 8.00 -15.89 28.17
N GLY A 316 8.60 -15.44 27.07
CA GLY A 316 10.04 -15.23 26.96
C GLY A 316 10.57 -14.24 27.99
N ARG A 317 9.87 -13.10 28.18
CA ARG A 317 10.23 -12.14 29.24
C ARG A 317 10.08 -12.71 30.65
N ILE A 318 9.08 -13.56 30.87
CA ILE A 318 8.92 -14.25 32.15
C ILE A 318 10.08 -15.24 32.38
N ALA A 319 10.54 -15.93 31.33
CA ALA A 319 11.70 -16.81 31.40
C ALA A 319 13.00 -16.02 31.68
N GLU A 320 13.20 -14.88 30.99
CA GLU A 320 14.35 -13.97 31.20
C GLU A 320 14.40 -13.39 32.63
N ASP A 321 13.24 -13.11 33.25
CA ASP A 321 13.10 -12.66 34.64
C ASP A 321 13.41 -13.76 35.70
N GLY A 322 14.00 -14.89 35.29
CA GLY A 322 14.31 -16.04 36.14
C GLY A 322 13.19 -17.10 36.18
N GLY A 323 12.34 -17.15 35.16
CA GLY A 323 11.22 -18.08 35.06
C GLY A 323 10.26 -18.00 36.24
N TRP A 324 9.69 -19.15 36.60
CA TRP A 324 8.86 -19.27 37.80
C TRP A 324 9.68 -19.47 39.09
N VAL A 325 11.02 -19.33 39.03
CA VAL A 325 11.96 -19.70 40.12
C VAL A 325 11.93 -18.71 41.28
N ARG A 326 12.12 -19.22 42.50
CA ARG A 326 12.28 -18.45 43.74
C ARG A 326 13.65 -17.78 43.77
N GLN A 327 13.70 -16.44 43.71
CA GLN A 327 14.92 -15.71 44.04
C GLN A 327 14.86 -15.39 45.53
N GLU A 328 15.37 -16.30 46.36
CA GLU A 328 15.53 -16.02 47.78
C GLU A 328 16.51 -14.85 47.93
N VAL A 329 16.03 -13.74 48.48
CA VAL A 329 16.92 -12.70 49.01
C VAL A 329 17.71 -13.38 50.12
N VAL A 330 19.02 -13.49 49.95
CA VAL A 330 19.94 -14.03 50.95
C VAL A 330 19.79 -13.18 52.20
N SER A 331 18.96 -13.65 53.13
CA SER A 331 18.94 -13.17 54.49
C SER A 331 20.07 -13.91 55.17
N GLU A 332 21.14 -13.19 55.51
CA GLU A 332 22.22 -13.71 56.35
C GLU A 332 21.61 -14.27 57.64
N SER A 333 21.40 -15.59 57.70
CA SER A 333 21.23 -16.27 58.98
C SER A 333 21.58 -17.75 58.86
N ASN A 334 22.71 -18.05 59.50
CA ASN A 334 23.21 -19.33 60.01
C ASN A 334 23.50 -20.47 59.03
N ASP A 335 24.81 -20.58 58.74
CA ASP A 335 25.51 -21.78 58.29
C ASP A 335 25.11 -23.02 59.11
N ASN A 336 24.38 -23.96 58.49
CA ASN A 336 24.51 -25.41 58.74
C ASN A 336 23.63 -26.34 57.86
N ASP A 337 23.04 -25.87 56.76
CA ASP A 337 22.29 -26.77 55.87
C ASP A 337 23.09 -27.13 54.61
N GLN A 338 23.39 -28.43 54.48
CA GLN A 338 24.02 -29.01 53.30
C GLN A 338 23.09 -28.96 52.09
N ASN A 339 23.63 -28.50 50.95
CA ASN A 339 23.05 -28.45 49.59
C ASN A 339 21.92 -27.43 49.30
N PRO A 340 22.27 -26.16 49.03
CA PRO A 340 21.35 -25.18 48.44
C PRO A 340 20.86 -25.54 47.02
N GLU A 341 21.58 -26.41 46.28
CA GLU A 341 21.18 -26.88 44.95
C GLU A 341 19.98 -27.85 44.98
N LEU A 342 19.89 -28.69 46.02
CA LEU A 342 18.83 -29.70 46.15
C LEU A 342 17.47 -29.08 46.51
N LYS A 343 17.46 -28.02 47.34
CA LYS A 343 16.24 -27.26 47.69
C LYS A 343 15.71 -26.41 46.52
N ARG A 344 16.61 -25.89 45.66
CA ARG A 344 16.21 -25.22 44.41
C ARG A 344 15.54 -26.20 43.44
N SER A 345 16.08 -27.41 43.30
CA SER A 345 15.52 -28.47 42.44
C SER A 345 14.13 -28.95 42.89
N TYR A 346 13.94 -29.21 44.18
CA TYR A 346 12.66 -29.73 44.72
C TYR A 346 11.49 -28.75 44.58
N GLY A 347 11.71 -27.46 44.82
CA GLY A 347 10.67 -26.44 44.65
C GLY A 347 10.36 -26.11 43.17
N GLN A 348 11.28 -26.42 42.26
CA GLN A 348 11.14 -26.14 40.83
C GLN A 348 10.26 -27.20 40.14
N GLU A 349 10.45 -28.48 40.45
CA GLU A 349 9.63 -29.58 39.93
C GLU A 349 8.15 -29.46 40.35
N GLU A 350 7.86 -29.12 41.61
CA GLU A 350 6.48 -28.92 42.06
C GLU A 350 5.77 -27.77 41.32
N TYR A 351 6.45 -26.64 41.12
CA TYR A 351 5.89 -25.50 40.40
C TYR A 351 5.68 -25.78 38.91
N GLU A 352 6.56 -26.57 38.28
CA GLU A 352 6.43 -26.98 36.89
C GLU A 352 5.27 -27.96 36.67
N ILE A 353 5.10 -28.93 37.57
CA ILE A 353 3.96 -29.86 37.54
C ILE A 353 2.63 -29.11 37.70
N ILE A 354 2.59 -28.14 38.63
CA ILE A 354 1.40 -27.28 38.84
C ILE A 354 1.08 -26.46 37.59
N TRP A 355 2.10 -25.85 36.98
CA TRP A 355 1.94 -25.08 35.76
C TRP A 355 1.47 -25.96 34.59
N GLN A 356 2.06 -27.14 34.40
CA GLN A 356 1.67 -28.09 33.36
C GLN A 356 0.21 -28.54 33.52
N ASN A 357 -0.25 -28.82 34.74
CA ASN A 357 -1.65 -29.21 34.99
C ASN A 357 -2.62 -28.06 34.67
N CYS A 358 -2.28 -26.82 35.06
CA CYS A 358 -3.11 -25.64 34.77
C CYS A 358 -3.17 -25.34 33.26
N VAL A 359 -2.03 -25.47 32.58
CA VAL A 359 -1.95 -25.31 31.12
C VAL A 359 -2.70 -26.44 30.42
N ALA A 360 -2.63 -27.69 30.89
CA ALA A 360 -3.33 -28.82 30.28
C ALA A 360 -4.85 -28.59 30.26
N ALA A 361 -5.42 -28.21 31.40
CA ALA A 361 -6.85 -27.86 31.49
C ALA A 361 -7.22 -26.67 30.58
N LEU A 362 -6.33 -25.69 30.43
CA LEU A 362 -6.52 -24.55 29.53
C LEU A 362 -6.47 -24.97 28.06
N VAL A 363 -5.49 -25.78 27.66
CA VAL A 363 -5.21 -26.16 26.28
C VAL A 363 -6.31 -27.05 25.72
N GLU A 364 -6.82 -28.00 26.49
CA GLU A 364 -7.92 -28.87 26.07
C GLU A 364 -9.18 -28.04 25.73
N SER A 365 -9.57 -27.13 26.64
CA SER A 365 -10.72 -26.24 26.42
C SER A 365 -10.47 -25.21 25.30
N ALA A 366 -9.23 -24.72 25.18
CA ALA A 366 -8.83 -23.76 24.16
C ALA A 366 -8.83 -24.35 22.75
N THR A 367 -8.31 -25.56 22.55
CA THR A 367 -8.19 -26.20 21.23
C THR A 367 -9.57 -26.46 20.61
N VAL A 368 -10.51 -27.03 21.38
CA VAL A 368 -11.91 -27.23 20.96
C VAL A 368 -12.57 -25.91 20.56
N THR A 369 -12.33 -24.85 21.34
CA THR A 369 -12.89 -23.53 21.05
C THR A 369 -12.25 -22.89 19.82
N LEU A 370 -10.93 -23.03 19.64
CA LEU A 370 -10.21 -22.52 18.46
C LEU A 370 -10.68 -23.23 17.18
N ASP A 371 -10.96 -24.53 17.24
CA ASP A 371 -11.55 -25.30 16.14
C ASP A 371 -12.93 -24.77 15.77
N ALA A 372 -13.82 -24.57 16.76
CA ALA A 372 -15.12 -23.96 16.54
C ALA A 372 -15.04 -22.53 15.96
N ILE A 373 -14.04 -21.74 16.37
CA ILE A 373 -13.78 -20.40 15.82
C ILE A 373 -13.35 -20.47 14.35
N LYS A 374 -12.47 -21.42 13.98
CA LYS A 374 -12.07 -21.65 12.58
C LYS A 374 -13.28 -22.05 11.72
N ASP A 375 -14.11 -22.94 12.22
CA ASP A 375 -15.35 -23.36 11.56
C ASP A 375 -16.34 -22.20 11.41
N GLY A 376 -16.38 -21.28 12.39
CA GLY A 376 -17.13 -20.02 12.30
C GLY A 376 -16.63 -19.08 11.20
N LEU A 377 -15.31 -18.97 11.02
CA LEU A 377 -14.73 -18.19 9.92
C LEU A 377 -15.10 -18.80 8.56
N GLU A 378 -15.04 -20.12 8.43
CA GLU A 378 -15.46 -20.84 7.22
C GLU A 378 -16.94 -20.66 6.95
N HIS A 379 -17.79 -20.79 7.98
CA HIS A 379 -19.22 -20.58 7.89
C HIS A 379 -19.56 -19.18 7.37
N ALA A 380 -18.98 -18.13 7.96
CA ALA A 380 -19.20 -16.76 7.51
C ALA A 380 -18.71 -16.54 6.08
N ALA A 381 -17.58 -17.12 5.69
CA ALA A 381 -17.04 -17.02 4.35
C ALA A 381 -17.92 -17.71 3.29
N LEU A 382 -18.47 -18.88 3.61
CA LEU A 382 -19.40 -19.63 2.76
C LEU A 382 -20.74 -18.89 2.62
N GLN A 383 -21.27 -18.34 3.72
CA GLN A 383 -22.52 -17.60 3.70
C GLN A 383 -22.43 -16.30 2.92
N LEU A 384 -21.33 -15.56 3.06
CA LEU A 384 -21.08 -14.33 2.30
C LEU A 384 -20.67 -14.59 0.84
N GLU A 385 -20.56 -15.86 0.43
CA GLU A 385 -20.06 -16.31 -0.88
C GLU A 385 -18.67 -15.76 -1.23
N ILE A 386 -17.85 -15.47 -0.21
CA ILE A 386 -16.45 -15.07 -0.36
C ILE A 386 -15.66 -16.28 -0.85
N ILE A 387 -15.82 -17.42 -0.18
CA ILE A 387 -15.29 -18.72 -0.60
C ILE A 387 -16.36 -19.42 -1.48
N PRO A 388 -15.99 -20.02 -2.62
CA PRO A 388 -16.93 -20.78 -3.43
C PRO A 388 -17.43 -22.03 -2.68
N ARG A 389 -18.72 -22.36 -2.83
CA ARG A 389 -19.24 -23.63 -2.30
C ARG A 389 -18.52 -24.80 -2.99
N PRO A 390 -18.18 -25.88 -2.26
CA PRO A 390 -17.56 -27.06 -2.85
C PRO A 390 -18.42 -27.57 -4.03
N GLY A 391 -17.80 -27.74 -5.21
CA GLY A 391 -18.48 -28.14 -6.46
C GLY A 391 -18.69 -27.05 -7.53
N THR A 392 -18.34 -25.79 -7.26
CA THR A 392 -18.55 -24.69 -8.23
C THR A 392 -17.47 -24.66 -9.34
N LYS A 393 -17.84 -24.81 -10.62
CA LYS A 393 -16.90 -24.69 -11.78
C LYS A 393 -16.70 -23.23 -12.22
N TYR A 394 -15.45 -22.83 -12.45
CA TYR A 394 -15.07 -21.50 -12.96
C TYR A 394 -15.13 -21.46 -14.50
N TYR A 395 -15.83 -20.47 -15.07
CA TYR A 395 -15.71 -20.12 -16.49
C TYR A 395 -14.61 -19.09 -16.71
N PHE A 396 -13.68 -19.42 -17.61
CA PHE A 396 -12.45 -18.66 -17.89
C PHE A 396 -12.67 -17.25 -18.47
N TRP A 397 -13.82 -16.97 -19.11
CA TRP A 397 -14.02 -15.73 -19.89
C TRP A 397 -14.87 -14.63 -19.22
N LEU A 398 -15.50 -14.90 -18.06
CA LEU A 398 -16.36 -13.94 -17.35
C LEU A 398 -16.14 -14.00 -15.82
N PRO A 399 -15.38 -13.06 -15.22
CA PRO A 399 -15.27 -12.96 -13.78
C PRO A 399 -16.63 -12.52 -13.20
N GLY A 400 -17.34 -13.43 -12.52
CA GLY A 400 -18.58 -13.12 -11.78
C GLY A 400 -19.80 -13.99 -12.09
N VAL A 401 -19.72 -14.92 -13.06
CA VAL A 401 -20.81 -15.89 -13.31
C VAL A 401 -20.49 -17.19 -12.57
N LYS A 402 -21.01 -17.34 -11.36
CA LYS A 402 -20.98 -18.59 -10.59
C LYS A 402 -22.22 -19.41 -10.97
N ARG A 403 -22.04 -20.56 -11.64
CA ARG A 403 -23.12 -21.55 -11.79
C ARG A 403 -22.87 -22.64 -10.76
N THR A 404 -23.63 -22.61 -9.68
CA THR A 404 -23.71 -23.71 -8.73
C THR A 404 -24.50 -24.83 -9.39
N ASP A 405 -23.86 -25.97 -9.67
CA ASP A 405 -24.64 -27.20 -9.79
C ASP A 405 -25.27 -27.45 -8.43
N LYS A 406 -26.58 -27.72 -8.41
CA LYS A 406 -27.29 -28.08 -7.19
C LYS A 406 -26.78 -29.46 -6.77
N THR A 407 -25.75 -29.50 -5.93
CA THR A 407 -25.47 -30.70 -5.14
C THR A 407 -26.58 -30.85 -4.11
N ASP A 408 -27.23 -32.01 -4.12
CA ASP A 408 -28.35 -32.37 -3.26
C ASP A 408 -28.04 -32.10 -1.79
N LEU A 409 -28.92 -31.32 -1.15
CA LEU A 409 -28.87 -30.93 0.26
C LEU A 409 -29.42 -32.03 1.19
N GLU A 410 -29.80 -33.19 0.68
CA GLU A 410 -30.48 -34.26 1.44
C GLU A 410 -29.64 -35.52 1.68
N ALA A 411 -28.35 -35.55 1.30
CA ALA A 411 -27.54 -36.76 1.36
C ALA A 411 -26.58 -36.88 2.57
N GLU A 412 -26.45 -35.86 3.44
CA GLU A 412 -25.56 -35.90 4.59
C GLU A 412 -26.29 -35.52 5.88
N GLY A 413 -26.39 -36.46 6.82
CA GLY A 413 -27.21 -36.39 8.05
C GLY A 413 -26.79 -35.35 9.08
N GLU A 414 -27.42 -35.44 10.26
CA GLU A 414 -27.59 -34.53 11.42
C GLU A 414 -26.37 -33.75 11.98
N VAL A 415 -25.21 -33.69 11.32
CA VAL A 415 -24.06 -32.91 11.78
C VAL A 415 -24.16 -31.47 11.27
N ILE A 416 -24.28 -30.51 12.20
CA ILE A 416 -24.30 -29.07 11.88
C ILE A 416 -22.92 -28.64 11.36
N LYS A 417 -22.72 -28.67 10.04
CA LYS A 417 -21.49 -28.23 9.38
C LYS A 417 -21.47 -26.71 9.10
N PRO A 418 -20.28 -26.12 8.91
CA PRO A 418 -20.14 -24.76 8.40
C PRO A 418 -20.99 -24.53 7.14
N GLY A 419 -21.97 -23.63 7.26
CA GLY A 419 -22.88 -23.26 6.17
C GLY A 419 -24.36 -23.46 6.51
N ASN A 420 -24.67 -24.23 7.56
CA ASN A 420 -26.02 -24.39 8.08
C ASN A 420 -26.49 -23.11 8.84
N PRO A 421 -27.72 -22.61 8.64
CA PRO A 421 -28.24 -21.42 9.34
C PRO A 421 -28.29 -21.53 10.87
N GLN A 422 -28.20 -22.74 11.43
CA GLN A 422 -28.17 -22.92 12.89
C GLN A 422 -26.74 -22.89 13.49
N PHE A 423 -25.70 -22.80 12.66
CA PHE A 423 -24.31 -22.84 13.12
C PHE A 423 -23.95 -21.69 14.07
N SER A 424 -24.51 -20.48 13.89
CA SER A 424 -24.27 -19.38 14.83
C SER A 424 -24.87 -19.59 16.22
N LYS A 425 -25.82 -20.51 16.37
CA LYS A 425 -26.29 -20.97 17.69
C LYS A 425 -25.27 -21.91 18.32
N LEU A 426 -24.84 -22.93 17.57
CA LEU A 426 -23.78 -23.86 17.99
C LEU A 426 -22.52 -23.11 18.47
N LEU A 427 -22.03 -22.15 17.70
CA LEU A 427 -20.84 -21.36 18.09
C LEU A 427 -21.07 -20.53 19.35
N ARG A 428 -22.29 -20.00 19.56
CA ARG A 428 -22.64 -19.28 20.79
C ARG A 428 -22.65 -20.22 21.98
N ASP A 429 -23.19 -21.43 21.81
CA ASP A 429 -23.31 -22.43 22.87
C ASP A 429 -21.92 -22.96 23.26
N ASN A 430 -21.06 -23.26 22.28
CA ASN A 430 -19.66 -23.62 22.53
C ASN A 430 -18.88 -22.49 23.25
N LEU A 431 -19.13 -21.21 22.90
CA LEU A 431 -18.50 -20.08 23.60
C LEU A 431 -19.04 -19.90 25.03
N ALA A 432 -20.32 -20.20 25.26
CA ALA A 432 -20.91 -20.19 26.59
C ALA A 432 -20.33 -21.31 27.45
N GLU A 433 -20.20 -22.52 26.90
CA GLU A 433 -19.54 -23.65 27.54
C GLU A 433 -18.07 -23.36 27.84
N PHE A 434 -17.33 -22.77 26.90
CA PHE A 434 -15.97 -22.31 27.17
C PHE A 434 -15.95 -21.32 28.35
N SER A 435 -16.89 -20.37 28.38
CA SER A 435 -16.96 -19.37 29.45
C SER A 435 -17.22 -19.97 30.84
N THR A 436 -17.99 -21.06 30.93
CA THR A 436 -18.23 -21.80 32.18
C THR A 436 -17.01 -22.63 32.57
N ARG A 437 -16.39 -23.32 31.60
CA ARG A 437 -15.17 -24.14 31.83
C ARG A 437 -13.94 -23.30 32.17
N ARG A 438 -13.93 -21.99 31.91
CA ARG A 438 -12.85 -21.09 32.36
C ARG A 438 -12.61 -21.17 33.87
N VAL A 439 -13.65 -21.45 34.65
CA VAL A 439 -13.58 -21.62 36.11
C VAL A 439 -12.81 -22.89 36.49
N GLU A 440 -12.85 -23.93 35.66
CA GLU A 440 -12.13 -25.21 35.90
C GLU A 440 -10.61 -25.02 35.89
N ALA A 441 -10.09 -24.26 34.92
CA ALA A 441 -8.65 -23.94 34.89
C ALA A 441 -8.23 -23.04 36.08
N LEU A 442 -9.14 -22.18 36.56
CA LEU A 442 -8.89 -21.31 37.72
C LEU A 442 -8.97 -22.07 39.05
N THR A 443 -9.90 -23.02 39.15
CA THR A 443 -10.04 -23.91 40.31
C THR A 443 -8.90 -24.92 40.36
N ALA A 444 -8.49 -25.51 39.24
CA ALA A 444 -7.29 -26.33 39.14
C ALA A 444 -6.04 -25.56 39.63
N TRP A 445 -5.91 -24.28 39.26
CA TRP A 445 -4.83 -23.42 39.77
C TRP A 445 -4.94 -23.14 41.28
N ALA A 446 -6.15 -22.89 41.80
CA ALA A 446 -6.39 -22.65 43.21
C ALA A 446 -6.12 -23.90 44.08
N ASP A 447 -6.57 -25.07 43.60
CA ASP A 447 -6.45 -26.36 44.27
C ASP A 447 -4.99 -26.82 44.31
N CYS A 448 -4.24 -26.62 43.22
CA CYS A 448 -2.80 -26.90 43.17
C CYS A 448 -1.97 -26.07 44.16
N LYS A 449 -2.50 -24.95 44.65
CA LYS A 449 -1.82 -24.07 45.61
C LYS A 449 -2.26 -24.29 47.07
N GLY A 450 -3.22 -25.18 47.32
CA GLY A 450 -3.71 -25.48 48.67
C GLY A 450 -4.46 -24.33 49.34
N LEU A 451 -5.01 -23.39 48.57
CA LEU A 451 -5.82 -22.28 49.10
C LEU A 451 -7.12 -22.85 49.69
N SER A 452 -7.32 -22.69 51.01
CA SER A 452 -8.58 -23.10 51.64
C SER A 452 -9.72 -22.16 51.22
N ALA A 453 -10.97 -22.66 51.22
CA ALA A 453 -12.15 -21.85 50.90
C ALA A 453 -12.23 -20.54 51.71
N ALA A 454 -11.72 -20.56 52.96
CA ALA A 454 -11.61 -19.39 53.84
C ALA A 454 -10.54 -18.36 53.40
N GLN A 455 -9.46 -18.76 52.73
CA GLN A 455 -8.45 -17.85 52.19
C GLN A 455 -8.92 -17.16 50.90
N VAL A 456 -9.71 -17.86 50.08
CA VAL A 456 -10.36 -17.29 48.90
C VAL A 456 -11.39 -16.23 49.32
N GLU A 457 -12.22 -16.54 50.33
CA GLU A 457 -13.18 -15.60 50.91
C GLU A 457 -12.48 -14.38 51.56
N LYS A 458 -11.30 -14.57 52.16
CA LYS A 458 -10.46 -13.49 52.70
C LYS A 458 -9.89 -12.59 51.58
N LEU A 459 -9.50 -13.16 50.45
CA LEU A 459 -9.06 -12.42 49.26
C LEU A 459 -10.20 -11.64 48.60
N GLU A 460 -11.42 -12.18 48.60
CA GLU A 460 -12.64 -11.50 48.13
C GLU A 460 -13.03 -10.32 49.03
N SER A 461 -12.77 -10.43 50.34
CA SER A 461 -13.09 -9.39 51.34
C SER A 461 -12.09 -8.22 51.37
N MET A 462 -10.88 -8.37 50.82
CA MET A 462 -9.86 -7.32 50.81
C MET A 462 -10.03 -6.39 49.59
N GLY A 463 -10.96 -5.44 49.74
CA GLY A 463 -11.05 -4.27 48.89
C GLY A 463 -9.91 -3.29 49.21
N ASP A 464 -8.99 -3.12 48.26
CA ASP A 464 -7.78 -2.28 48.32
C ASP A 464 -6.69 -2.77 49.29
N PHE A 465 -5.53 -3.14 48.73
CA PHE A 465 -4.32 -3.43 49.49
C PHE A 465 -3.36 -2.26 49.41
N ASP A 466 -3.00 -1.71 50.56
CA ASP A 466 -1.90 -0.76 50.71
C ASP A 466 -0.57 -1.53 50.59
N ILE A 467 0.32 -1.04 49.73
CA ILE A 467 1.54 -1.75 49.25
C ILE A 467 2.59 -1.94 50.37
N ASN A 468 2.37 -1.38 51.57
CA ASN A 468 3.43 -1.15 52.55
C ASN A 468 3.45 -2.07 53.79
N GLU A 469 2.52 -3.02 53.96
CA GLU A 469 2.40 -3.76 55.25
C GLU A 469 2.67 -5.26 55.22
N ASP A 470 3.00 -5.88 54.08
CA ASP A 470 3.31 -7.32 54.03
C ASP A 470 4.81 -7.63 54.16
N PRO A 471 5.20 -8.72 54.86
CA PRO A 471 6.59 -9.15 54.98
C PRO A 471 7.19 -9.40 53.58
N VAL A 472 8.46 -9.00 53.41
CA VAL A 472 9.21 -8.96 52.13
C VAL A 472 9.13 -10.29 51.35
N ASP A 473 9.08 -11.43 52.06
CA ASP A 473 9.03 -12.78 51.47
C ASP A 473 7.63 -13.17 50.92
N GLY A 474 6.55 -12.60 51.50
CA GLY A 474 5.16 -12.78 51.03
C GLY A 474 4.84 -11.92 49.80
N HIS A 475 5.45 -10.74 49.72
CA HIS A 475 5.26 -9.79 48.61
C HIS A 475 5.72 -10.38 47.27
N VAL A 476 6.87 -11.06 47.24
CA VAL A 476 7.43 -11.69 46.03
C VAL A 476 6.58 -12.90 45.58
N ARG A 477 6.09 -13.70 46.54
CA ARG A 477 5.23 -14.88 46.30
C ARG A 477 3.90 -14.46 45.66
N PHE A 478 3.27 -13.42 46.21
CA PHE A 478 2.00 -12.88 45.73
C PHE A 478 2.11 -12.20 44.35
N LEU A 479 3.23 -11.52 44.06
CA LEU A 479 3.48 -10.87 42.77
C LEU A 479 3.69 -11.87 41.62
N LYS A 480 4.38 -13.00 41.86
CA LYS A 480 4.65 -14.03 40.83
C LYS A 480 3.42 -14.91 40.54
N ASP A 481 2.68 -15.30 41.58
CA ASP A 481 1.44 -16.06 41.45
C ASP A 481 0.35 -15.25 40.70
N ARG A 482 0.33 -13.92 40.90
CA ARG A 482 -0.48 -13.00 40.11
C ARG A 482 -0.11 -12.98 38.63
N ARG A 483 1.17 -13.07 38.27
CA ARG A 483 1.61 -13.06 36.86
C ARG A 483 1.13 -14.30 36.11
N GLN A 484 1.19 -15.49 36.72
CA GLN A 484 0.65 -16.74 36.17
C GLN A 484 -0.86 -16.64 35.94
N LEU A 485 -1.59 -16.20 36.97
CA LEU A 485 -3.03 -16.03 36.91
C LEU A 485 -3.44 -15.02 35.82
N TYR A 486 -2.77 -13.87 35.75
CA TYR A 486 -3.03 -12.88 34.71
C TYR A 486 -2.71 -13.39 33.31
N LEU A 487 -1.69 -14.25 33.14
CA LEU A 487 -1.36 -14.85 31.85
C LEU A 487 -2.45 -15.85 31.41
N ILE A 488 -2.91 -16.73 32.31
CA ILE A 488 -4.01 -17.67 32.03
C ILE A 488 -5.28 -16.89 31.68
N LEU A 489 -5.64 -15.89 32.50
CA LEU A 489 -6.79 -15.02 32.25
C LEU A 489 -6.65 -14.25 30.94
N TYR A 490 -5.45 -13.80 30.60
CA TYR A 490 -5.16 -13.11 29.34
C TYR A 490 -5.39 -14.02 28.14
N VAL A 491 -4.83 -15.23 28.13
CA VAL A 491 -5.00 -16.20 27.03
C VAL A 491 -6.47 -16.58 26.87
N GLN A 492 -7.16 -16.95 27.97
CA GLN A 492 -8.59 -17.24 27.95
C GLN A 492 -9.42 -16.08 27.42
N TYR A 493 -9.12 -14.85 27.88
CA TYR A 493 -9.83 -13.66 27.45
C TYR A 493 -9.61 -13.37 25.97
N MET A 494 -8.39 -13.55 25.45
CA MET A 494 -8.10 -13.34 24.04
C MET A 494 -8.79 -14.37 23.15
N ILE A 495 -8.84 -15.65 23.54
CA ILE A 495 -9.58 -16.70 22.82
C ILE A 495 -11.08 -16.38 22.84
N TYR A 496 -11.64 -16.10 24.03
CA TYR A 496 -13.06 -15.78 24.18
C TYR A 496 -13.46 -14.55 23.36
N THR A 497 -12.67 -13.46 23.43
CA THR A 497 -12.97 -12.24 22.65
C THR A 497 -12.81 -12.44 21.15
N THR A 498 -11.86 -13.28 20.71
CA THR A 498 -11.76 -13.70 19.31
C THR A 498 -13.02 -14.45 18.87
N GLY A 499 -13.48 -15.39 19.69
CA GLY A 499 -14.71 -16.14 19.43
C GLY A 499 -15.95 -15.27 19.37
N VAL A 500 -16.10 -14.31 20.30
CA VAL A 500 -17.19 -13.32 20.26
C VAL A 500 -17.13 -12.49 18.97
N ALA A 501 -15.94 -12.05 18.54
CA ALA A 501 -15.77 -11.28 17.30
C ALA A 501 -16.14 -12.09 16.04
N VAL A 502 -15.79 -13.38 15.99
CA VAL A 502 -16.18 -14.29 14.90
C VAL A 502 -17.67 -14.61 14.95
N LEU A 503 -18.25 -14.78 16.14
CA LEU A 503 -19.69 -14.95 16.32
C LEU A 503 -20.48 -13.73 15.82
N GLU A 504 -20.00 -12.51 16.06
CA GLU A 504 -20.60 -11.30 15.49
C GLU A 504 -20.56 -11.30 13.96
N LEU A 505 -19.47 -11.79 13.35
CA LEU A 505 -19.35 -11.93 11.90
C LEU A 505 -20.32 -12.99 11.36
N CYS A 506 -20.48 -14.13 12.04
CA CYS A 506 -21.45 -15.17 11.69
C CYS A 506 -22.89 -14.67 11.78
N LYS A 507 -23.25 -13.97 12.87
CA LYS A 507 -24.59 -13.36 13.01
C LYS A 507 -24.86 -12.35 11.91
N PHE A 508 -23.84 -11.59 11.51
CA PHE A 508 -23.94 -10.64 10.41
C PHE A 508 -24.14 -11.34 9.06
N SER A 509 -23.41 -12.43 8.79
CA SER A 509 -23.60 -13.21 7.55
C SER A 509 -24.98 -13.87 7.51
N ASP A 510 -25.44 -14.45 8.62
CA ASP A 510 -26.79 -15.02 8.77
C ASP A 510 -27.87 -13.96 8.50
N ALA A 511 -27.73 -12.76 9.09
CA ALA A 511 -28.68 -11.67 8.90
C ALA A 511 -28.76 -11.22 7.43
N ILE A 512 -27.62 -11.13 6.73
CA ILE A 512 -27.59 -10.78 5.30
C ILE A 512 -28.28 -11.83 4.43
N VAL A 513 -28.10 -13.12 4.76
CA VAL A 513 -28.76 -14.23 4.06
C VAL A 513 -30.27 -14.18 4.34
N ALA A 514 -30.68 -13.98 5.59
CA ALA A 514 -32.08 -13.88 6.02
C ALA A 514 -32.81 -12.68 5.40
N GLU A 515 -32.13 -11.53 5.25
CA GLU A 515 -32.63 -10.35 4.53
C GLU A 515 -32.78 -10.58 3.01
N GLY A 516 -32.32 -11.73 2.49
CA GLY A 516 -32.39 -12.07 1.07
C GLY A 516 -31.51 -11.20 0.17
N ILE A 517 -30.52 -10.49 0.72
CA ILE A 517 -29.64 -9.60 -0.04
C ILE A 517 -28.78 -10.38 -1.04
N LEU A 518 -28.33 -11.58 -0.65
CA LEU A 518 -27.48 -12.45 -1.47
C LEU A 518 -28.26 -13.24 -2.55
N SER A 519 -29.58 -13.15 -2.57
CA SER A 519 -30.42 -13.91 -3.51
C SER A 519 -30.38 -13.40 -4.96
N ARG A 520 -30.14 -12.10 -5.17
CA ARG A 520 -30.19 -11.47 -6.51
C ARG A 520 -29.07 -10.46 -6.72
N ASN A 521 -28.50 -10.45 -7.92
CA ASN A 521 -27.57 -9.42 -8.35
C ASN A 521 -28.32 -8.10 -8.63
N ARG A 522 -27.76 -6.97 -8.19
CA ARG A 522 -28.35 -5.64 -8.34
C ARG A 522 -27.31 -4.66 -8.88
N LEU A 523 -27.78 -3.61 -9.55
CA LEU A 523 -26.93 -2.47 -9.89
C LEU A 523 -26.69 -1.63 -8.63
N ILE A 524 -25.42 -1.44 -8.28
CA ILE A 524 -25.02 -0.71 -7.08
C ILE A 524 -24.31 0.56 -7.52
N VAL A 525 -24.96 1.70 -7.27
CA VAL A 525 -24.46 3.03 -7.64
C VAL A 525 -23.96 3.75 -6.37
N PRO A 526 -22.78 4.42 -6.42
CA PRO A 526 -22.30 5.21 -5.30
C PRO A 526 -23.25 6.39 -5.04
N SER A 527 -23.43 6.75 -3.76
CA SER A 527 -24.29 7.89 -3.41
C SER A 527 -23.64 9.22 -3.84
N LEU A 528 -24.45 10.16 -4.35
CA LEU A 528 -23.99 11.50 -4.77
C LEU A 528 -23.23 12.24 -3.65
N ARG A 529 -23.63 12.04 -2.39
CA ARG A 529 -22.93 12.59 -1.22
C ARG A 529 -21.49 12.07 -1.10
N ARG A 530 -21.24 10.79 -1.43
CA ARG A 530 -19.89 10.20 -1.41
C ARG A 530 -19.05 10.71 -2.57
N LEU A 531 -19.62 10.83 -3.77
CA LEU A 531 -18.93 11.43 -4.92
C LEU A 531 -18.54 12.88 -4.65
N ARG A 532 -19.44 13.68 -4.05
CA ARG A 532 -19.13 15.06 -3.63
C ARG A 532 -18.02 15.10 -2.58
N LYS A 533 -18.06 14.22 -1.57
CA LYS A 533 -17.00 14.13 -0.55
C LYS A 533 -15.64 13.73 -1.16
N TRP A 534 -15.65 12.80 -2.11
CA TRP A 534 -14.46 12.43 -2.87
C TRP A 534 -13.88 13.61 -3.65
N PHE A 535 -14.72 14.32 -4.41
CA PHE A 535 -14.28 15.47 -5.21
C PHE A 535 -13.69 16.58 -4.33
N VAL A 536 -14.33 16.90 -3.21
CA VAL A 536 -13.80 17.86 -2.22
C VAL A 536 -12.49 17.36 -1.61
N SER A 537 -12.35 16.05 -1.40
CA SER A 537 -11.13 15.48 -0.81
C SER A 537 -9.92 15.44 -1.72
N MET A 538 -10.10 15.48 -3.05
CA MET A 538 -8.96 15.64 -3.96
C MET A 538 -8.22 16.97 -3.74
N TRP A 539 -8.92 17.95 -3.16
CA TRP A 539 -8.34 19.25 -2.80
C TRP A 539 -7.92 19.36 -1.32
N ASP A 540 -8.32 18.41 -0.47
CA ASP A 540 -8.02 18.45 0.97
C ASP A 540 -6.74 17.67 1.32
N THR A 541 -5.67 18.45 1.39
CA THR A 541 -4.28 18.06 1.68
C THR A 541 -4.08 17.38 3.04
N ARG A 542 -5.07 17.44 3.94
CA ARG A 542 -4.94 17.04 5.36
C ARG A 542 -5.35 15.61 5.65
N GLU A 543 -6.10 14.99 4.74
CA GLU A 543 -6.87 13.77 5.03
C GLU A 543 -6.64 12.63 4.03
N ALA A 544 -5.75 12.81 3.04
CA ALA A 544 -5.57 11.90 1.91
C ALA A 544 -5.26 10.44 2.30
N ALA A 545 -4.70 10.20 3.49
CA ALA A 545 -4.43 8.85 3.97
C ALA A 545 -5.67 8.13 4.55
N LEU A 546 -6.73 8.82 4.97
CA LEU A 546 -7.86 8.18 5.68
C LEU A 546 -9.06 7.92 4.77
N ALA A 547 -9.61 6.70 4.86
CA ALA A 547 -10.87 6.34 4.21
C ALA A 547 -12.01 7.29 4.63
N ASP A 548 -12.97 7.53 3.73
CA ASP A 548 -14.05 8.53 3.92
C ASP A 548 -14.85 8.36 5.23
N ASP A 549 -14.92 7.15 5.79
CA ASP A 549 -15.66 6.83 7.02
C ASP A 549 -14.82 7.01 8.31
N ASP A 550 -13.49 7.05 8.20
CA ASP A 550 -12.56 7.23 9.33
C ASP A 550 -12.17 8.71 9.52
N ARG A 551 -12.74 9.60 8.71
CA ARG A 551 -12.54 11.04 8.84
C ARG A 551 -13.18 11.58 10.11
N PRO A 552 -12.55 12.56 10.77
CA PRO A 552 -13.13 13.17 11.95
C PRO A 552 -14.42 13.91 11.59
N ASN A 553 -15.49 13.62 12.32
CA ASN A 553 -16.77 14.32 12.23
C ASN A 553 -16.75 15.64 13.01
N SER A 554 -15.81 15.81 13.96
CA SER A 554 -15.68 16.99 14.80
C SER A 554 -14.29 17.63 14.74
N ARG A 555 -14.23 18.95 14.99
CA ARG A 555 -12.96 19.70 15.10
C ARG A 555 -12.08 19.17 16.26
N LYS A 556 -12.69 18.61 17.31
CA LYS A 556 -11.99 17.98 18.45
C LYS A 556 -11.34 16.66 18.04
N GLU A 557 -12.07 15.84 17.30
CA GLU A 557 -11.56 14.59 16.71
C GLU A 557 -10.41 14.87 15.73
N ALA A 558 -10.58 15.86 14.86
CA ALA A 558 -9.52 16.29 13.95
C ALA A 558 -8.28 16.79 14.70
N LYS A 559 -8.46 17.47 15.84
CA LYS A 559 -7.34 17.88 16.69
C LYS A 559 -6.61 16.68 17.26
N LEU A 560 -7.30 15.66 17.78
CA LEU A 560 -6.67 14.46 18.34
C LEU A 560 -5.98 13.60 17.27
N LEU A 561 -6.60 13.47 16.09
CA LEU A 561 -6.11 12.64 14.98
C LEU A 561 -4.91 13.29 14.23
N TYR A 562 -4.88 14.61 14.17
CA TYR A 562 -3.91 15.39 13.40
C TYR A 562 -3.06 16.34 14.25
N ALA A 563 -3.09 16.20 15.58
CA ALA A 563 -2.43 17.09 16.54
C ALA A 563 -0.98 17.41 16.15
N VAL A 564 -0.24 16.44 15.61
CA VAL A 564 1.20 16.59 15.29
C VAL A 564 1.52 16.60 13.80
N SER A 565 0.67 16.01 12.93
CA SER A 565 0.79 16.21 11.47
C SER A 565 0.60 17.68 11.07
N LYS A 566 -0.11 18.44 11.90
CA LYS A 566 0.00 19.89 11.90
C LYS A 566 1.32 20.29 12.57
N ARG A 567 2.26 20.83 11.78
CA ARG A 567 3.15 21.93 12.22
C ARG A 567 2.41 23.10 12.90
N ASN A 568 1.09 23.09 12.87
CA ASN A 568 0.20 23.97 13.60
C ASN A 568 -0.17 23.45 15.01
N THR A 569 0.67 22.59 15.62
CA THR A 569 0.79 22.50 17.08
C THR A 569 0.98 23.92 17.60
N ARG A 570 -0.12 24.56 17.98
CA ARG A 570 -0.18 25.71 18.88
C ARG A 570 1.06 26.60 18.73
N ASN A 571 1.14 27.36 17.62
CA ASN A 571 2.20 28.37 17.46
C ASN A 571 2.22 29.15 18.77
N ILE A 572 3.28 28.97 19.56
CA ILE A 572 3.42 29.63 20.86
C ILE A 572 3.35 31.15 20.61
N ASP A 573 3.83 31.56 19.45
CA ASP A 573 3.90 32.94 18.98
C ASP A 573 2.54 33.53 18.56
N HIS A 574 1.50 32.74 18.30
CA HIS A 574 0.25 33.26 17.71
C HIS A 574 -1.04 32.64 18.30
N LEU A 575 -1.89 33.52 18.85
CA LEU A 575 -3.26 33.24 19.30
C LEU A 575 -4.22 32.98 18.12
N PRO A 576 -5.41 32.38 18.37
CA PRO A 576 -6.41 32.16 17.32
C PRO A 576 -6.89 33.49 16.71
N PRO A 577 -7.12 33.54 15.38
CA PRO A 577 -7.49 34.76 14.68
C PRO A 577 -8.88 35.26 15.08
N ARG A 578 -9.00 36.54 15.39
CA ARG A 578 -10.26 37.27 15.62
C ARG A 578 -10.66 38.05 14.37
N ASN A 579 -9.72 38.71 13.71
CA ASN A 579 -10.01 39.65 12.62
C ASN A 579 -9.91 39.05 11.21
N ALA A 580 -10.51 39.70 10.21
CA ALA A 580 -10.42 39.29 8.81
C ALA A 580 -8.96 39.37 8.29
N TYR A 581 -8.21 40.39 8.72
CA TYR A 581 -6.77 40.52 8.42
C TYR A 581 -5.95 39.35 8.99
N GLU A 582 -6.19 38.95 10.24
CA GLU A 582 -5.49 37.80 10.85
C GLU A 582 -5.87 36.48 10.16
N ARG A 583 -7.14 36.34 9.74
CA ARG A 583 -7.57 35.22 8.91
C ARG A 583 -6.83 35.22 7.58
N PHE A 584 -6.67 36.35 6.92
CA PHE A 584 -5.89 36.47 5.68
C PHE A 584 -4.40 36.18 5.90
N GLY A 585 -3.80 36.71 6.97
CA GLY A 585 -2.42 36.44 7.38
C GLY A 585 -2.14 34.95 7.60
N ILE A 586 -3.11 34.18 8.11
CA ILE A 586 -3.00 32.72 8.20
C ILE A 586 -2.94 32.06 6.81
N HIS A 587 -3.64 32.58 5.81
CA HIS A 587 -3.58 32.06 4.44
C HIS A 587 -2.21 32.36 3.82
N ILE A 588 -1.70 33.59 3.97
CA ILE A 588 -0.34 33.94 3.55
C ILE A 588 0.69 33.06 4.23
N ARG A 589 0.59 32.86 5.56
CA ARG A 589 1.55 32.04 6.29
C ARG A 589 1.54 30.59 5.81
N ARG A 590 0.36 30.01 5.57
CA ARG A 590 0.26 28.65 4.98
C ARG A 590 0.90 28.59 3.60
N PHE A 591 0.75 29.64 2.80
CA PHE A 591 1.40 29.73 1.49
C PHE A 591 2.93 29.83 1.63
N GLN A 592 3.44 30.63 2.58
CA GLN A 592 4.87 30.70 2.90
C GLN A 592 5.42 29.37 3.45
N GLU A 593 4.66 28.68 4.30
CA GLU A 593 5.00 27.34 4.79
C GLU A 593 5.09 26.33 3.63
N PHE A 594 4.24 26.45 2.61
CA PHE A 594 4.31 25.65 1.39
C PHE A 594 5.54 25.99 0.54
N LEU A 595 5.87 27.28 0.36
CA LEU A 595 7.09 27.70 -0.36
C LEU A 595 8.38 27.23 0.33
N LYS A 596 8.38 27.19 1.68
CA LYS A 596 9.48 26.61 2.47
C LYS A 596 9.42 25.08 2.56
N GLY A 597 8.37 24.46 2.03
CA GLY A 597 8.12 23.04 2.15
C GLY A 597 9.05 22.18 1.30
N PRO A 598 9.27 20.91 1.68
CA PRO A 598 10.01 19.96 0.86
C PRO A 598 9.35 19.74 -0.51
N GLU A 599 8.04 19.91 -0.62
CA GLU A 599 7.27 19.74 -1.86
C GLU A 599 7.65 20.77 -2.92
N PHE A 600 7.72 22.05 -2.53
CA PHE A 600 8.14 23.13 -3.43
C PHE A 600 9.63 23.02 -3.79
N SER A 601 10.48 22.65 -2.81
CA SER A 601 11.91 22.41 -3.08
C SER A 601 12.13 21.30 -4.12
N PHE A 602 11.32 20.23 -4.07
CA PHE A 602 11.35 19.18 -5.08
C PHE A 602 10.95 19.70 -6.47
N GLY A 603 9.83 20.42 -6.56
CA GLY A 603 9.39 21.01 -7.83
C GLY A 603 10.44 21.95 -8.43
N PHE A 604 11.10 22.76 -7.59
CA PHE A 604 12.15 23.68 -8.00
C PHE A 604 13.36 22.97 -8.58
N ARG A 605 13.86 21.92 -7.92
CA ARG A 605 14.99 21.12 -8.45
C ARG A 605 14.65 20.47 -9.77
N SER A 606 13.43 19.92 -9.88
CA SER A 606 12.98 19.29 -11.11
C SER A 606 12.83 20.32 -12.25
N ALA A 607 12.37 21.53 -11.96
CA ALA A 607 12.34 22.64 -12.91
C ALA A 607 13.75 23.05 -13.37
N CYS A 608 14.72 23.13 -12.45
CA CYS A 608 16.12 23.37 -12.79
C CYS A 608 16.70 22.27 -13.69
N ALA A 609 16.48 20.99 -13.33
CA ALA A 609 16.93 19.85 -14.13
C ALA A 609 16.36 19.88 -15.55
N THR A 610 15.06 20.17 -15.66
CA THR A 610 14.36 20.27 -16.95
C THR A 610 14.91 21.44 -17.76
N MET A 611 15.11 22.60 -17.13
CA MET A 611 15.62 23.80 -17.79
C MET A 611 17.08 23.64 -18.25
N SER A 612 17.92 22.92 -17.50
CA SER A 612 19.29 22.62 -17.92
C SER A 612 19.36 21.81 -19.22
N CYS A 613 18.38 20.94 -19.47
CA CYS A 613 18.25 20.26 -20.77
C CYS A 613 17.58 21.15 -21.83
N ALA A 614 16.54 21.91 -21.43
CA ALA A 614 15.74 22.71 -22.34
C ALA A 614 16.45 23.97 -22.85
N ILE A 615 17.47 24.48 -22.14
CA ILE A 615 18.21 25.69 -22.53
C ILE A 615 18.79 25.59 -23.95
N ILE A 616 19.15 24.38 -24.38
CA ILE A 616 19.66 24.07 -25.71
C ILE A 616 18.64 24.45 -26.81
N ALA A 617 17.33 24.38 -26.50
CA ALA A 617 16.25 24.77 -27.40
C ALA A 617 16.02 26.29 -27.50
N TYR A 618 16.58 27.08 -26.58
CA TYR A 618 16.32 28.51 -26.44
C TYR A 618 17.49 29.39 -26.85
N LEU A 619 18.69 28.83 -27.06
CA LEU A 619 19.88 29.59 -27.49
C LEU A 619 20.04 29.55 -29.02
N HIS A 620 20.45 30.69 -29.60
CA HIS A 620 20.61 30.84 -31.06
C HIS A 620 21.50 29.77 -31.69
N GLN A 621 22.68 29.52 -31.09
CA GLN A 621 23.67 28.59 -31.63
C GLN A 621 23.26 27.12 -31.56
N THR A 622 22.38 26.75 -30.61
CA THR A 622 22.07 25.35 -30.31
C THR A 622 20.63 24.94 -30.63
N GLN A 623 19.75 25.91 -30.97
CA GLN A 623 18.34 25.64 -31.26
C GLN A 623 18.18 24.67 -32.44
N GLU A 624 19.01 24.79 -33.48
CA GLU A 624 18.98 23.86 -34.63
C GLU A 624 19.43 22.45 -34.22
N ILE A 625 20.47 22.33 -33.38
CA ILE A 625 20.96 21.05 -32.84
C ILE A 625 19.85 20.36 -32.03
N PHE A 626 19.15 21.11 -31.19
CA PHE A 626 18.03 20.60 -30.38
C PHE A 626 16.96 19.95 -31.25
N THR A 627 16.63 20.58 -32.37
CA THR A 627 15.60 20.09 -33.30
C THR A 627 16.09 18.97 -34.19
N HIS A 628 17.34 19.05 -34.65
CA HIS A 628 17.96 18.09 -35.53
C HIS A 628 18.07 16.70 -34.88
N TYR A 629 18.55 16.66 -33.63
CA TYR A 629 18.66 15.41 -32.85
C TYR A 629 17.42 15.11 -31.98
N ARG A 630 16.43 16.01 -31.97
CA ARG A 630 15.19 15.87 -31.20
C ARG A 630 15.49 15.61 -29.71
N LEU A 631 16.28 16.51 -29.11
CA LEU A 631 16.70 16.46 -27.71
C LEU A 631 15.54 16.71 -26.72
N ILE A 632 14.34 16.98 -27.21
CA ILE A 632 13.12 17.12 -26.40
C ILE A 632 12.87 15.94 -25.46
N TRP A 633 13.26 14.74 -25.87
CA TRP A 633 13.12 13.54 -25.03
C TRP A 633 13.99 13.61 -23.79
N SER A 634 15.18 14.18 -23.91
CA SER A 634 16.03 14.41 -22.76
C SER A 634 15.38 15.37 -21.75
N VAL A 635 14.65 16.38 -22.23
CA VAL A 635 13.91 17.33 -21.37
C VAL A 635 12.77 16.62 -20.64
N ILE A 636 12.02 15.76 -21.36
CA ILE A 636 10.93 14.95 -20.79
C ILE A 636 11.48 14.00 -19.71
N ILE A 637 12.59 13.31 -19.98
CA ILE A 637 13.21 12.38 -19.04
C ILE A 637 13.75 13.11 -17.80
N ALA A 638 14.31 14.32 -17.94
CA ALA A 638 14.73 15.12 -16.80
C ALA A 638 13.53 15.57 -15.93
N ALA A 639 12.39 15.92 -16.54
CA ALA A 639 11.19 16.35 -15.83
C ALA A 639 10.52 15.22 -15.03
N ILE A 640 10.51 14.00 -15.56
CA ILE A 640 9.97 12.79 -14.92
C ILE A 640 11.07 12.06 -14.11
N GLY A 641 12.28 12.59 -14.17
CA GLY A 641 13.52 11.99 -13.73
C GLY A 641 13.55 11.71 -12.23
N ALA A 642 13.24 12.74 -11.45
CA ALA A 642 13.39 12.72 -10.02
C ALA A 642 12.11 12.23 -9.32
N ASN A 643 12.28 11.46 -8.26
CA ASN A 643 11.25 11.21 -7.26
C ASN A 643 11.51 12.07 -6.02
N MET A 644 10.50 12.20 -5.15
CA MET A 644 10.58 13.07 -3.97
C MET A 644 11.74 12.72 -3.02
N SER A 645 12.11 11.44 -2.90
CA SER A 645 13.24 11.01 -2.08
C SER A 645 14.43 10.57 -2.94
N ALA A 646 15.64 10.82 -2.43
CA ALA A 646 16.87 10.39 -3.08
C ALA A 646 16.98 8.86 -3.20
N GLY A 647 16.52 8.11 -2.19
CA GLY A 647 16.52 6.63 -2.23
C GLY A 647 15.60 6.06 -3.33
N GLN A 648 14.39 6.62 -3.50
CA GLN A 648 13.50 6.25 -4.61
C GLN A 648 14.11 6.60 -5.97
N SER A 649 14.73 7.77 -6.05
CA SER A 649 15.37 8.23 -7.27
C SER A 649 16.55 7.34 -7.64
N GLY A 650 17.38 6.93 -6.65
CA GLY A 650 18.53 6.05 -6.85
C GLY A 650 18.15 4.72 -7.51
N VAL A 651 17.13 4.03 -7.00
CA VAL A 651 16.65 2.77 -7.62
C VAL A 651 16.11 3.03 -9.03
N SER A 652 15.32 4.09 -9.19
CA SER A 652 14.75 4.47 -10.49
C SER A 652 15.86 4.77 -11.53
N TYR A 653 16.95 5.42 -11.12
CA TYR A 653 18.07 5.73 -12.01
C TYR A 653 18.81 4.48 -12.47
N VAL A 654 19.11 3.55 -11.56
CA VAL A 654 19.73 2.27 -11.92
C VAL A 654 18.85 1.50 -12.90
N LEU A 655 17.55 1.40 -12.60
CA LEU A 655 16.61 0.69 -13.46
C LEU A 655 16.43 1.36 -14.83
N ARG A 656 16.51 2.70 -14.91
CA ARG A 656 16.48 3.41 -16.19
C ARG A 656 17.74 3.20 -17.02
N ILE A 657 18.92 3.28 -16.41
CA ILE A 657 20.19 3.08 -17.12
C ILE A 657 20.23 1.65 -17.69
N LEU A 658 20.04 0.64 -16.83
CA LEU A 658 20.04 -0.76 -17.25
C LEU A 658 18.89 -1.06 -18.22
N GLY A 659 17.71 -0.51 -17.94
CA GLY A 659 16.52 -0.65 -18.76
C GLY A 659 16.66 -0.02 -20.14
N SER A 660 17.37 1.10 -20.29
CA SER A 660 17.63 1.71 -21.60
C SER A 660 18.56 0.85 -22.46
N PHE A 661 19.57 0.19 -21.87
CA PHE A 661 20.37 -0.78 -22.60
C PHE A 661 19.56 -2.01 -23.02
N ALA A 662 18.67 -2.50 -22.15
CA ALA A 662 17.74 -3.57 -22.50
C ALA A 662 16.78 -3.16 -23.63
N ALA A 663 16.21 -1.95 -23.56
CA ALA A 663 15.35 -1.38 -24.60
C ALA A 663 16.06 -1.30 -25.95
N LEU A 664 17.35 -0.94 -25.98
CA LEU A 664 18.15 -0.91 -27.21
C LEU A 664 18.16 -2.28 -27.89
N ILE A 665 18.46 -3.33 -27.12
CA ILE A 665 18.54 -4.71 -27.60
C ILE A 665 17.17 -5.19 -28.09
N ILE A 666 16.11 -4.88 -27.35
CA ILE A 666 14.74 -5.26 -27.69
C ILE A 666 14.29 -4.53 -28.97
N CYS A 667 14.55 -3.23 -29.11
CA CYS A 667 14.27 -2.48 -30.34
C CYS A 667 14.95 -3.09 -31.56
N TYR A 668 16.22 -3.49 -31.44
CA TYR A 668 16.93 -4.16 -32.52
C TYR A 668 16.29 -5.52 -32.85
N ALA A 669 15.94 -6.33 -31.86
CA ALA A 669 15.25 -7.59 -32.10
C ALA A 669 13.89 -7.39 -32.80
N VAL A 670 13.09 -6.43 -32.33
CA VAL A 670 11.76 -6.10 -32.87
C VAL A 670 11.82 -5.64 -34.32
N TRP A 671 12.85 -4.89 -34.70
CA TRP A 671 13.00 -4.37 -36.07
C TRP A 671 13.64 -5.37 -37.05
N TYR A 672 14.68 -6.09 -36.61
CA TYR A 672 15.48 -6.94 -37.50
C TYR A 672 14.96 -8.39 -37.63
N ILE A 673 14.28 -8.97 -36.64
CA ILE A 673 13.69 -10.31 -36.79
C ILE A 673 12.67 -10.38 -37.95
N PRO A 674 11.73 -9.43 -38.10
CA PRO A 674 10.79 -9.42 -39.21
C PRO A 674 11.33 -8.72 -40.47
N ASP A 675 12.63 -8.41 -40.52
CA ASP A 675 13.30 -7.76 -41.66
C ASP A 675 12.60 -6.44 -42.09
N GLY A 676 12.25 -5.60 -41.11
CA GLY A 676 11.58 -4.32 -41.35
C GLY A 676 10.13 -4.40 -41.86
N LYS A 677 9.55 -5.60 -42.00
CA LYS A 677 8.16 -5.76 -42.45
C LYS A 677 7.19 -5.30 -41.38
N VAL A 678 6.47 -4.21 -41.67
CA VAL A 678 5.55 -3.54 -40.74
C VAL A 678 4.61 -4.47 -39.95
N PRO A 679 3.90 -5.45 -40.56
CA PRO A 679 3.03 -6.36 -39.81
C PRO A 679 3.80 -7.22 -38.81
N GLY A 680 4.99 -7.70 -39.19
CA GLY A 680 5.86 -8.50 -38.32
C GLY A 680 6.41 -7.66 -37.16
N VAL A 681 6.84 -6.42 -37.43
CA VAL A 681 7.31 -5.48 -36.39
C VAL A 681 6.23 -5.25 -35.33
N ILE A 682 4.97 -5.04 -35.73
CA ILE A 682 3.86 -4.82 -34.79
C ILE A 682 3.60 -6.05 -33.92
N VAL A 683 3.62 -7.26 -34.50
CA VAL A 683 3.38 -8.50 -33.75
C VAL A 683 4.51 -8.77 -32.75
N ILE A 684 5.77 -8.60 -33.16
CA ILE A 684 6.92 -8.80 -32.26
C ILE A 684 6.96 -7.72 -31.19
N MET A 685 6.62 -6.47 -31.52
CA MET A 685 6.51 -5.39 -30.54
C MET A 685 5.42 -5.66 -29.50
N TRP A 686 4.27 -6.18 -29.94
CA TRP A 686 3.20 -6.61 -29.03
C TRP A 686 3.68 -7.73 -28.10
N PHE A 687 4.38 -8.73 -28.65
CA PHE A 687 4.92 -9.84 -27.86
C PHE A 687 5.97 -9.38 -26.84
N ALA A 688 6.88 -8.48 -27.24
CA ALA A 688 7.84 -7.87 -26.33
C ALA A 688 7.14 -7.08 -25.21
N SER A 689 6.14 -6.28 -25.56
CA SER A 689 5.32 -5.54 -24.60
C SER A 689 4.59 -6.48 -23.64
N PHE A 690 4.01 -7.57 -24.14
CA PHE A 690 3.35 -8.60 -23.34
C PHE A 690 4.30 -9.21 -22.30
N LEU A 691 5.52 -9.56 -22.69
CA LEU A 691 6.53 -10.05 -21.75
C LEU A 691 6.92 -8.99 -20.73
N GLN A 692 7.05 -7.72 -21.12
CA GLN A 692 7.39 -6.65 -20.17
C GLN A 692 6.31 -6.38 -19.13
N MET A 693 5.03 -6.60 -19.47
CA MET A 693 3.94 -6.48 -18.49
C MET A 693 4.12 -7.44 -17.30
N TYR A 694 4.83 -8.56 -17.46
CA TYR A 694 5.19 -9.45 -16.35
C TYR A 694 5.96 -8.70 -15.26
N PHE A 695 6.98 -7.92 -15.65
CA PHE A 695 7.83 -7.20 -14.71
C PHE A 695 7.07 -6.08 -13.99
N ILE A 696 6.19 -5.39 -14.70
CA ILE A 696 5.30 -4.36 -14.14
C ILE A 696 4.37 -4.94 -13.08
N ILE A 697 3.78 -6.12 -13.33
CA ILE A 697 2.80 -6.74 -12.43
C ILE A 697 3.49 -7.44 -11.25
N ARG A 698 4.61 -8.12 -11.48
CA ARG A 698 5.33 -8.89 -10.46
C ARG A 698 6.01 -7.98 -9.43
N TRP A 699 6.55 -6.85 -9.87
CA TRP A 699 7.28 -5.89 -9.03
C TRP A 699 6.69 -4.48 -9.15
N PRO A 700 5.49 -4.24 -8.60
CA PRO A 700 4.81 -2.94 -8.70
C PRO A 700 5.60 -1.80 -8.04
N GLN A 701 6.52 -2.11 -7.12
CA GLN A 701 7.42 -1.14 -6.49
C GLN A 701 8.31 -0.40 -7.50
N TYR A 702 8.56 -0.99 -8.68
CA TYR A 702 9.43 -0.43 -9.72
C TYR A 702 8.67 -0.03 -10.99
N ILE A 703 7.35 0.17 -10.89
CA ILE A 703 6.49 0.43 -12.05
C ILE A 703 7.00 1.55 -12.95
N ILE A 704 7.52 2.65 -12.37
CA ILE A 704 8.02 3.81 -13.11
C ILE A 704 9.25 3.45 -13.96
N GLY A 705 10.19 2.66 -13.42
CA GLY A 705 11.39 2.29 -14.15
C GLY A 705 11.06 1.39 -15.34
N TRP A 706 10.24 0.36 -15.13
CA TRP A 706 9.78 -0.52 -16.21
C TRP A 706 8.93 0.22 -17.25
N LEU A 707 8.11 1.18 -16.82
CA LEU A 707 7.30 2.00 -17.72
C LEU A 707 8.18 2.85 -18.65
N VAL A 708 9.30 3.41 -18.16
CA VAL A 708 10.23 4.20 -18.98
C VAL A 708 10.92 3.35 -20.06
N VAL A 709 11.24 2.08 -19.75
CA VAL A 709 11.77 1.12 -20.73
C VAL A 709 10.77 0.91 -21.86
N LEU A 710 9.54 0.55 -21.52
CA LEU A 710 8.48 0.33 -22.49
C LEU A 710 8.16 1.59 -23.34
N ILE A 711 8.15 2.77 -22.72
CA ILE A 711 7.98 4.04 -23.45
C ILE A 711 9.10 4.25 -24.47
N THR A 712 10.36 3.97 -24.09
CA THR A 712 11.52 4.16 -24.98
C THR A 712 11.43 3.25 -26.21
N GLU A 713 10.94 2.03 -26.04
CA GLU A 713 10.75 1.08 -27.13
C GLU A 713 9.62 1.50 -28.07
N VAL A 714 8.45 1.82 -27.51
CA VAL A 714 7.30 2.30 -28.29
C VAL A 714 7.62 3.59 -29.02
N LEU A 715 8.39 4.50 -28.41
CA LEU A 715 8.88 5.71 -29.06
C LEU A 715 9.80 5.40 -30.24
N SER A 716 10.78 4.51 -30.05
CA SER A 716 11.79 4.21 -31.07
C SER A 716 11.15 3.51 -32.26
N ILE A 717 10.41 2.41 -32.01
CA ILE A 717 9.71 1.66 -33.07
C ILE A 717 8.58 2.47 -33.69
N GLY A 718 7.82 3.22 -32.88
CA GLY A 718 6.74 4.08 -33.37
C GLY A 718 7.22 5.17 -34.31
N TYR A 719 8.42 5.74 -34.07
CA TYR A 719 9.04 6.70 -34.98
C TYR A 719 9.46 6.05 -36.31
N GLU A 720 10.10 4.88 -36.28
CA GLU A 720 10.47 4.16 -37.50
C GLU A 720 9.26 3.78 -38.35
N LEU A 721 8.22 3.26 -37.71
CA LEU A 721 6.95 2.93 -38.36
C LEU A 721 6.26 4.17 -38.92
N GLN A 722 6.43 5.32 -38.27
CA GLN A 722 5.91 6.59 -38.75
C GLN A 722 6.64 7.07 -40.00
N VAL A 723 7.97 7.07 -39.98
CA VAL A 723 8.81 7.46 -41.13
C VAL A 723 8.54 6.54 -42.32
N SER A 724 8.40 5.24 -42.08
CA SER A 724 8.07 4.25 -43.10
C SER A 724 6.71 4.51 -43.76
N LYS A 725 5.75 5.08 -43.04
CA LYS A 725 4.38 5.33 -43.54
C LYS A 725 4.24 6.66 -44.26
N ILE A 726 4.78 7.74 -43.69
CA ILE A 726 4.65 9.11 -44.23
C ILE A 726 5.70 9.38 -45.34
N GLY A 727 6.83 8.67 -45.30
CA GLY A 727 7.97 8.90 -46.18
C GLY A 727 8.96 9.92 -45.62
N MET A 728 10.22 9.83 -46.07
CA MET A 728 11.34 10.63 -45.53
C MET A 728 11.13 12.14 -45.73
N VAL A 729 10.67 12.57 -46.91
CA VAL A 729 10.50 13.99 -47.25
C VAL A 729 9.54 14.70 -46.29
N ALA A 730 8.42 14.05 -45.97
CA ALA A 730 7.43 14.63 -45.06
C ALA A 730 7.83 14.49 -43.58
N ALA A 731 8.66 13.50 -43.21
CA ALA A 731 9.28 13.43 -41.89
C ALA A 731 10.33 14.53 -41.66
N GLU A 732 11.11 14.87 -42.68
CA GLU A 732 12.16 15.90 -42.63
C GLU A 732 11.62 17.34 -42.73
N SER A 733 10.37 17.52 -43.18
CA SER A 733 9.70 18.83 -43.33
C SER A 733 9.71 19.70 -42.06
N THR A 734 9.88 19.09 -40.89
CA THR A 734 9.93 19.78 -39.57
C THR A 734 11.35 20.25 -39.20
N GLY A 735 12.35 19.99 -40.05
CA GLY A 735 13.78 20.24 -39.81
C GLY A 735 14.46 19.16 -38.96
N GLN A 736 13.91 17.94 -38.94
CA GLN A 736 14.46 16.79 -38.23
C GLN A 736 15.26 15.93 -39.21
N HIS A 737 16.41 15.40 -38.79
CA HIS A 737 17.18 14.48 -39.61
C HIS A 737 16.69 13.05 -39.40
N VAL A 738 16.39 12.35 -40.51
CA VAL A 738 16.00 10.95 -40.45
C VAL A 738 17.26 10.10 -40.33
N PHE A 739 17.42 9.46 -39.18
CA PHE A 739 18.52 8.55 -38.93
C PHE A 739 18.15 7.13 -39.37
N PRO A 740 19.13 6.30 -39.79
CA PRO A 740 18.92 4.87 -39.95
C PRO A 740 18.36 4.20 -38.68
N PRO A 741 17.58 3.11 -38.80
CA PRO A 741 16.88 2.48 -37.66
C PRO A 741 17.79 2.11 -36.48
N TYR A 742 19.01 1.62 -36.76
CA TYR A 742 19.97 1.30 -35.69
C TYR A 742 20.41 2.54 -34.90
N SER A 743 20.65 3.65 -35.58
CA SER A 743 21.07 4.90 -34.95
C SER A 743 19.93 5.60 -34.21
N VAL A 744 18.67 5.44 -34.63
CA VAL A 744 17.53 6.05 -33.93
C VAL A 744 17.41 5.53 -32.51
N ALA A 745 17.38 4.20 -32.32
CA ALA A 745 17.27 3.61 -31.00
C ALA A 745 18.46 4.01 -30.11
N ALA A 746 19.69 4.00 -30.64
CA ALA A 746 20.89 4.43 -29.92
C ALA A 746 20.82 5.90 -29.49
N MET A 747 20.38 6.80 -30.37
CA MET A 747 20.22 8.22 -30.05
C MET A 747 19.12 8.46 -29.00
N ARG A 748 18.03 7.69 -29.01
CA ARG A 748 17.00 7.77 -27.96
C ARG A 748 17.54 7.33 -26.61
N VAL A 749 18.29 6.24 -26.55
CA VAL A 749 18.95 5.79 -25.32
C VAL A 749 19.95 6.84 -24.82
N ALA A 750 20.74 7.46 -25.70
CA ALA A 750 21.65 8.54 -25.33
C ALA A 750 20.90 9.74 -24.72
N CYS A 751 19.74 10.13 -25.28
CA CYS A 751 18.88 11.17 -24.70
C CYS A 751 18.35 10.80 -23.30
N VAL A 752 17.97 9.54 -23.09
CA VAL A 752 17.51 9.05 -21.78
C VAL A 752 18.65 9.09 -20.76
N LEU A 753 19.86 8.69 -21.15
CA LEU A 753 21.05 8.76 -20.30
C LEU A 753 21.37 10.22 -19.93
N TRP A 754 21.34 11.15 -20.88
CA TRP A 754 21.56 12.58 -20.59
C TRP A 754 20.54 13.13 -19.59
N GLY A 755 19.24 12.93 -19.86
CA GLY A 755 18.19 13.37 -18.94
C GLY A 755 18.32 12.75 -17.54
N THR A 756 18.74 11.48 -17.48
CA THR A 756 18.99 10.78 -16.21
C THR A 756 20.18 11.36 -15.46
N CYS A 757 21.29 11.64 -16.13
CA CYS A 757 22.48 12.27 -15.53
C CYS A 757 22.16 13.65 -14.95
N VAL A 758 21.42 14.49 -15.69
CA VAL A 758 20.99 15.81 -15.20
C VAL A 758 20.04 15.66 -14.00
N SER A 759 19.13 14.69 -14.04
CA SER A 759 18.24 14.40 -12.91
C SER A 759 19.02 13.96 -11.66
N ILE A 760 20.05 13.11 -11.82
CA ILE A 760 20.94 12.69 -10.73
C ILE A 760 21.60 13.92 -10.08
N PHE A 761 22.17 14.82 -10.90
CA PHE A 761 22.84 16.02 -10.41
C PHE A 761 21.92 16.87 -9.51
N PHE A 762 20.72 17.21 -9.99
CA PHE A 762 19.77 18.03 -9.23
C PHE A 762 19.02 17.27 -8.11
N THR A 763 19.15 15.94 -8.04
CA THR A 763 18.62 15.16 -6.91
C THR A 763 19.50 15.36 -5.67
N TYR A 764 20.82 15.36 -5.85
CA TYR A 764 21.78 15.50 -4.77
C TYR A 764 22.16 16.95 -4.48
N PHE A 765 22.23 17.82 -5.49
CA PHE A 765 22.54 19.23 -5.34
C PHE A 765 21.28 20.09 -5.05
N PRO A 766 21.31 21.07 -4.13
CA PRO A 766 22.37 21.37 -3.14
C PRO A 766 22.29 20.50 -1.86
N TYR A 767 21.11 19.97 -1.52
CA TYR A 767 20.91 19.07 -0.36
C TYR A 767 19.81 18.05 -0.66
N PRO A 768 20.06 16.73 -0.61
CA PRO A 768 19.05 15.72 -0.96
C PRO A 768 17.90 15.65 0.06
N ILE A 769 16.68 15.38 -0.43
CA ILE A 769 15.59 14.94 0.45
C ILE A 769 15.80 13.45 0.70
N THR A 770 16.28 13.13 1.91
CA THR A 770 16.73 11.77 2.24
C THR A 770 15.57 10.86 2.62
N ALA A 771 15.64 9.58 2.21
CA ALA A 771 14.68 8.57 2.66
C ALA A 771 14.78 8.38 4.20
N ARG A 772 15.99 8.55 4.75
CA ARG A 772 16.28 8.64 6.19
C ARG A 772 15.47 9.73 6.89
N GLY A 773 15.40 10.90 6.30
CA GLY A 773 14.68 12.04 6.85
C GLY A 773 13.17 11.82 6.88
N ILE A 774 12.63 11.19 5.82
CA ILE A 774 11.23 10.80 5.75
C ILE A 774 10.94 9.69 6.76
N LEU A 775 11.78 8.66 6.82
CA LEU A 775 11.68 7.55 7.78
C LEU A 775 11.61 8.06 9.23
N ARG A 776 12.51 8.95 9.64
CA ARG A 776 12.50 9.55 11.00
C ARG A 776 11.21 10.33 11.28
N ARG A 777 10.70 11.08 10.30
CA ARG A 777 9.47 11.87 10.44
C ARG A 777 8.22 10.98 10.53
N ASP A 778 8.13 9.97 9.69
CA ASP A 778 7.03 9.00 9.69
C ASP A 778 7.03 8.23 11.00
N MET A 779 8.20 7.77 11.47
CA MET A 779 8.35 7.09 12.76
C MET A 779 7.94 7.97 13.94
N ALA A 780 8.39 9.23 13.99
CA ALA A 780 7.97 10.18 15.04
C ALA A 780 6.45 10.42 15.01
N THR A 781 5.85 10.44 13.82
CA THR A 781 4.39 10.57 13.67
C THR A 781 3.66 9.33 14.21
N ILE A 782 4.17 8.13 13.94
CA ILE A 782 3.64 6.88 14.48
C ILE A 782 3.73 6.87 16.01
N MET A 783 4.89 7.19 16.59
CA MET A 783 5.09 7.22 18.04
C MET A 783 4.08 8.15 18.73
N GLN A 784 3.86 9.35 18.17
CA GLN A 784 2.86 10.25 18.71
C GLN A 784 1.43 9.73 18.55
N LEU A 785 1.09 9.18 17.38
CA LEU A 785 -0.23 8.58 17.15
C LEU A 785 -0.48 7.44 18.14
N LEU A 786 0.55 6.65 18.46
CA LEU A 786 0.50 5.59 19.44
C LEU A 786 0.31 6.13 20.87
N ALA A 787 1.02 7.19 21.25
CA ALA A 787 0.81 7.86 22.54
C ALA A 787 -0.63 8.39 22.69
N ASN A 788 -1.16 9.03 21.63
CA ASN A 788 -2.54 9.49 21.60
C ASN A 788 -3.53 8.30 21.63
N TYR A 789 -3.22 7.21 20.93
CA TYR A 789 -4.01 5.98 20.93
C TYR A 789 -4.08 5.39 22.34
N HIS A 790 -2.94 5.31 23.05
CA HIS A 790 -2.87 4.86 24.44
C HIS A 790 -3.71 5.76 25.37
N ALA A 791 -3.63 7.08 25.23
CA ALA A 791 -4.46 8.01 25.98
C ALA A 791 -5.96 7.82 25.71
N VAL A 792 -6.35 7.59 24.45
CA VAL A 792 -7.74 7.29 24.08
C VAL A 792 -8.19 5.97 24.70
N VAL A 793 -7.36 4.93 24.68
CA VAL A 793 -7.65 3.63 25.32
C VAL A 793 -7.83 3.81 26.83
N HIS A 794 -6.92 4.51 27.50
CA HIS A 794 -7.02 4.77 28.94
C HIS A 794 -8.29 5.57 29.28
N SER A 795 -8.64 6.58 28.47
CA SER A 795 -9.89 7.32 28.66
C SER A 795 -11.14 6.48 28.38
N THR A 796 -11.07 5.50 27.46
CA THR A 796 -12.14 4.53 27.19
C THR A 796 -12.34 3.62 28.39
N ILE A 797 -11.27 3.09 28.98
CA ILE A 797 -11.35 2.26 30.18
C ILE A 797 -11.92 3.07 31.35
N LYS A 798 -11.44 4.30 31.58
CA LYS A 798 -11.94 5.17 32.65
C LYS A 798 -13.42 5.53 32.49
N THR A 799 -13.89 5.75 31.26
CA THR A 799 -15.30 6.03 30.99
C THR A 799 -16.17 4.78 31.17
N ARG A 800 -15.66 3.61 30.77
CA ARG A 800 -16.29 2.31 31.04
C ARG A 800 -16.46 2.02 32.52
N LEU A 801 -15.38 2.16 33.30
CA LEU A 801 -15.39 1.94 34.74
C LEU A 801 -16.35 2.88 35.48
N ARG A 802 -16.54 4.10 34.96
CA ARG A 802 -17.49 5.08 35.51
C ARG A 802 -18.93 4.91 35.00
N GLY A 803 -19.21 3.91 34.16
CA GLY A 803 -20.52 3.75 33.51
C GLY A 803 -20.91 4.91 32.59
N ALA A 804 -19.96 5.77 32.20
CA ALA A 804 -20.21 7.02 31.48
C ALA A 804 -19.98 6.88 29.95
N GLU A 805 -20.04 5.65 29.42
CA GLU A 805 -19.87 5.39 27.98
C GLU A 805 -21.01 5.99 27.16
N GLY A 806 -22.23 6.03 27.70
CA GLY A 806 -23.45 6.44 26.98
C GLY A 806 -23.93 5.36 26.00
N ASP A 807 -25.03 5.63 25.30
CA ASP A 807 -25.57 4.69 24.31
C ASP A 807 -24.62 4.57 23.09
N ALA A 808 -24.34 3.35 22.65
CA ALA A 808 -23.51 3.08 21.48
C ALA A 808 -24.19 3.48 20.16
N SER A 809 -25.52 3.64 20.18
CA SER A 809 -26.33 4.05 19.02
C SER A 809 -26.20 5.55 18.72
N ASP A 810 -25.93 6.38 19.74
CA ASP A 810 -25.79 7.82 19.60
C ASP A 810 -24.39 8.19 19.07
N LYS A 811 -24.36 9.07 18.06
CA LYS A 811 -23.12 9.54 17.43
C LYS A 811 -22.33 10.51 18.31
N GLN A 812 -22.99 11.20 19.25
CA GLN A 812 -22.34 12.16 20.16
C GLN A 812 -21.93 11.50 21.49
N SER A 813 -22.33 10.26 21.70
CA SER A 813 -21.96 9.46 22.87
C SER A 813 -20.44 9.35 23.01
N ARG A 814 -19.96 9.48 24.25
CA ARG A 814 -18.52 9.51 24.56
C ARG A 814 -17.85 8.21 24.16
N GLY A 815 -18.47 7.06 24.44
CA GLY A 815 -17.95 5.75 24.06
C GLY A 815 -17.85 5.57 22.54
N ARG A 816 -18.85 6.08 21.80
CA ARG A 816 -18.85 6.00 20.32
C ARG A 816 -17.75 6.85 19.70
N VAL A 817 -17.59 8.09 20.18
CA VAL A 817 -16.52 9.01 19.75
C VAL A 817 -15.15 8.42 20.03
N LEU A 818 -14.91 7.90 21.24
CA LEU A 818 -13.64 7.27 21.60
C LEU A 818 -13.35 6.03 20.75
N SER A 819 -14.36 5.20 20.48
CA SER A 819 -14.20 4.02 19.62
C SER A 819 -13.92 4.40 18.16
N HIS A 820 -14.58 5.44 17.63
CA HIS A 820 -14.31 5.95 16.28
C HIS A 820 -12.89 6.50 16.17
N MET A 821 -12.48 7.31 17.15
CA MET A 821 -11.12 7.86 17.22
C MET A 821 -10.05 6.76 17.29
N ARG A 822 -10.27 5.74 18.13
CA ARG A 822 -9.38 4.58 18.23
C ARG A 822 -9.25 3.86 16.88
N LYS A 823 -10.36 3.65 16.18
CA LYS A 823 -10.38 3.03 14.84
C LYS A 823 -9.60 3.88 13.82
N ALA A 824 -9.87 5.17 13.77
CA ALA A 824 -9.22 6.08 12.83
C ALA A 824 -7.70 6.19 13.08
N MET A 825 -7.27 6.26 14.35
CA MET A 825 -5.86 6.26 14.72
C MET A 825 -5.17 4.95 14.33
N PHE A 826 -5.80 3.81 14.60
CA PHE A 826 -5.26 2.49 14.22
C PHE A 826 -5.04 2.39 12.71
N ASN A 827 -6.06 2.72 11.91
CA ASN A 827 -5.95 2.66 10.44
C ASN A 827 -4.87 3.62 9.92
N LYS A 828 -4.72 4.80 10.53
CA LYS A 828 -3.66 5.75 10.19
C LYS A 828 -2.26 5.22 10.53
N ILE A 829 -2.07 4.63 11.71
CA ILE A 829 -0.79 4.00 12.11
C ILE A 829 -0.40 2.91 11.12
N MET A 830 -1.35 2.04 10.76
CA MET A 830 -1.13 0.95 9.81
C MET A 830 -0.71 1.44 8.42
N LEU A 831 -1.27 2.57 7.95
CA LEU A 831 -0.85 3.22 6.70
C LEU A 831 0.57 3.77 6.75
N TYR A 832 0.91 4.52 7.82
CA TYR A 832 2.28 5.02 7.99
C TYR A 832 3.29 3.89 8.15
N ASN A 833 2.90 2.79 8.78
CA ASN A 833 3.78 1.63 8.89
C ASN A 833 4.17 1.05 7.51
N SER A 834 3.22 0.99 6.56
CA SER A 834 3.54 0.58 5.19
C SER A 834 4.54 1.56 4.54
N SER A 835 4.43 2.86 4.80
CA SER A 835 5.40 3.88 4.35
C SER A 835 6.77 3.68 4.99
N VAL A 836 6.82 3.45 6.31
CA VAL A 836 8.06 3.19 7.07
C VAL A 836 8.78 1.96 6.54
N SER A 837 8.07 0.84 6.39
CA SER A 837 8.62 -0.40 5.83
C SER A 837 9.21 -0.18 4.43
N HIS A 838 8.53 0.62 3.60
CA HIS A 838 9.03 0.97 2.28
C HIS A 838 10.28 1.87 2.34
N ASN A 839 10.30 2.88 3.21
CA ASN A 839 11.44 3.77 3.40
C ASN A 839 12.67 3.08 4.00
N VAL A 840 12.48 2.08 4.87
CA VAL A 840 13.56 1.20 5.37
C VAL A 840 14.22 0.42 4.23
N TYR A 841 13.45 -0.03 3.25
CA TYR A 841 13.99 -0.69 2.05
C TYR A 841 14.80 0.27 1.17
N LEU A 842 14.23 1.44 0.88
CA LEU A 842 14.80 2.44 -0.04
C LEU A 842 16.09 3.06 0.47
N GLN A 843 16.24 3.10 1.79
CA GLN A 843 17.42 3.58 2.47
C GLN A 843 18.72 2.90 2.02
N LYS A 844 18.65 1.65 1.55
CA LYS A 844 19.83 0.91 1.03
C LYS A 844 20.42 1.52 -0.23
N TYR A 845 19.60 2.23 -1.01
CA TYR A 845 19.98 2.80 -2.30
C TYR A 845 20.36 4.28 -2.21
N GLU A 846 20.45 4.81 -1.00
CA GLU A 846 20.84 6.19 -0.74
C GLU A 846 22.32 6.24 -0.31
N PRO A 847 23.17 7.08 -0.95
CA PRO A 847 24.55 7.22 -0.54
C PRO A 847 24.65 7.69 0.92
N THR A 848 25.50 7.03 1.71
CA THR A 848 25.73 7.35 3.13
C THR A 848 26.64 8.57 3.28
N LEU A 849 26.09 9.76 3.03
CA LEU A 849 26.76 11.02 3.38
C LEU A 849 26.66 11.23 4.90
N GLY A 850 27.80 11.32 5.59
CA GLY A 850 27.86 11.65 7.03
C GLY A 850 27.77 10.49 8.02
N GLY A 851 27.98 9.24 7.57
CA GLY A 851 28.10 8.06 8.46
C GLY A 851 27.10 6.92 8.19
N ARG A 852 27.28 5.80 8.92
CA ARG A 852 26.38 4.64 8.86
C ARG A 852 25.04 4.98 9.52
N PHE A 853 23.94 4.59 8.87
CA PHE A 853 22.60 4.76 9.42
C PHE A 853 22.19 3.50 10.20
N PRO A 854 21.59 3.61 11.40
CA PRO A 854 21.24 2.46 12.23
C PRO A 854 19.98 1.75 11.70
N VAL A 855 20.12 1.01 10.59
CA VAL A 855 19.00 0.32 9.93
C VAL A 855 18.38 -0.74 10.85
N ALA A 856 19.20 -1.45 11.63
CA ALA A 856 18.75 -2.47 12.57
C ALA A 856 17.79 -1.87 13.62
N GLU A 857 18.22 -0.82 14.31
CA GLU A 857 17.39 -0.15 15.33
C GLU A 857 16.05 0.34 14.77
N PHE A 858 16.05 0.99 13.60
CA PHE A 858 14.79 1.45 12.99
C PHE A 858 13.89 0.30 12.55
N LYS A 859 14.47 -0.82 12.10
CA LYS A 859 13.72 -2.02 11.74
C LYS A 859 13.11 -2.66 12.99
N ASP A 860 13.88 -2.74 14.08
CA ASP A 860 13.43 -3.31 15.35
C ASP A 860 12.29 -2.48 15.95
N ILE A 861 12.47 -1.15 16.01
CA ILE A 861 11.41 -0.21 16.42
C ILE A 861 10.18 -0.38 15.52
N SER A 862 10.36 -0.48 14.20
CA SER A 862 9.25 -0.68 13.28
C SER A 862 8.52 -2.00 13.57
N THR A 863 9.22 -3.10 13.85
CA THR A 863 8.58 -4.38 14.15
C THR A 863 7.84 -4.37 15.47
N GLN A 864 8.34 -3.65 16.48
CA GLN A 864 7.67 -3.52 17.78
C GLN A 864 6.42 -2.65 17.73
N LEU A 865 6.41 -1.63 16.86
CA LEU A 865 5.28 -0.72 16.70
C LEU A 865 4.09 -1.35 15.95
N THR A 866 4.29 -2.53 15.34
CA THR A 866 3.37 -3.11 14.37
C THR A 866 2.76 -4.39 14.83
#